data_AF-A0A835JF34-F1
#
_entry.id   AF-A0A835JF34-F1
#
_cell.length_a   1.000
_cell.length_b   1.000
_cell.length_c   1.000
_cell.angle_alpha   90.00
_cell.angle_beta   90.00
_cell.angle_gamma   90.00
#
_symmetry.space_group_name_H-M   'P 1'
#
loop_
_entity.id
_entity.type
_entity.pdbx_description
1 polymer ?
#
loop_
_entity_poly.entity_id
_entity_poly.type
_entity_poly.pdbx_seq_one_letter_code
_entity_poly.pdbx_strand_id
1 'polypeptide(L)'
;MSRWWAGVIGASEKQAENGHSSQGHQSVALVVGVTGIVGNSLAEILPLSDTPGGPWKVYGVARRPRPNWNLDHPVEYIQCDISNTADTQAKLSQLTDVTHIFYVTWALRFTEAENIEANNLMFRNVLQAVIPNAPDLKHVCLQTGLKHYVGPFELVGKIEPHDTPYTEDLPRLKVPNFYYELEDILAEEVATKEGVTWSVHRPHTIFGFSPYSLMNMMGTLSVYAAICKHEGMPLLFPGTESVWNAYSIASDADLIAEQEIWAAVDPNAQNEAFNIHNGDVFKWKHLWKVLAEQFGIRKYGLPENGKTVSLTELMKDKGAVWDKIVKDNQLLPNKLEEVGVWWFADFVLGAESIISCMNKSKEHGFLGFRNSKNSLISWVDKLKAHKILASLTLVFTREPISKGRISEPTHIQKQQQDNMSWWWSGAIGAAKKKLEEDEAPGGYQSVALILGVTGIVGNSLAEILPLSDTPGGPWKVYGVARRSRPDWNEDNPVEYIQCDISDTAETQSKLSKLTDVTHIFYVTWASKPTEEENCEINGLMFRNVLQTVIPIAPNLCHVCLQTGGKHYVGPFELYGKIEAHDPPFTEDLPRLNTPNFYYTLEDVMFEEVAKKEGVTWSIHRPDVIFGFSPYSLMNLIVTISVYAAICKHEGAPLIFRGSKEAWNGYAIATDADLIAEHEIWACVDPNAQNEAFNIHNGDLFKWKHLWKILAEEFGIEDHGFVEGESNITFAEAMKDKEPVWEEIVKKNQLLPNKLEQVGGWWFADLMFGGPGIVTNLNKSKEHGFLGFRNSKKSFVSWLDKMKTYKATHIQKKKQVNMSWWWSGAIGAAKKKLEEDEAPRGYQSVALILGVTGIVGNSLAEILPLSDTPGGPWKVYGVARRSRPDWNEDNPVEYIQCDISDTAETQSKLSKLTDVTHIFYVTWASKATEEENCEINGLMFRNVLQAVIPIAPNLCHVCLQTGGKHYVGPFELYGQIEAHDPPFTEDLPRLDGPNFYYTLEDVMFEEVAKKEGVTWSVHRPDVIFGFSPYSLMNLIVTMSVYAAICKHEGTPLIFRGSKEAWNCYVIASDADLIAEHEIWACVDPNAHNEAFNIHNGDLFKWKHLWKILAEEFGIEDHGFVEGESNITFAEAMKDKEPVWEEIVKKNQLLPNKLEQVGGWWFADLIFGGPGVVTNLNKSKEHGFLGFRNSKRSFVSWLDKIKAYKVVP
;
A
#
# COMPACT_ATOMS: atom_id res chain seq x y z
N MET A 1 -3.32 -27.67 8.89
CA MET A 1 -3.08 -26.34 8.28
C MET A 1 -3.56 -25.28 9.25
N SER A 2 -2.72 -24.30 9.58
CA SER A 2 -3.15 -23.04 10.19
C SER A 2 -3.75 -22.16 9.09
N ARG A 3 -5.06 -21.97 9.09
CA ARG A 3 -5.73 -21.03 8.17
C ARG A 3 -5.48 -19.61 8.69
N TRP A 4 -5.07 -18.68 7.82
CA TRP A 4 -4.67 -17.34 8.25
C TRP A 4 -5.84 -16.51 8.80
N TRP A 5 -7.08 -16.77 8.38
CA TRP A 5 -8.28 -16.10 8.92
C TRP A 5 -8.76 -16.64 10.27
N ALA A 6 -8.16 -17.71 10.81
CA ALA A 6 -8.55 -18.26 12.12
C ALA A 6 -8.28 -17.28 13.28
N GLY A 7 -7.57 -16.17 13.04
CA GLY A 7 -7.42 -15.04 13.97
C GLY A 7 -7.95 -13.69 13.47
N VAL A 8 -8.56 -13.60 12.28
CA VAL A 8 -8.88 -12.32 11.61
C VAL A 8 -10.33 -11.87 11.82
N ILE A 9 -11.24 -12.76 12.24
CA ILE A 9 -12.67 -12.41 12.42
C ILE A 9 -13.03 -12.27 13.91
N GLY A 10 -12.42 -11.31 14.59
CA GLY A 10 -12.83 -10.88 15.94
C GLY A 10 -13.99 -9.88 15.97
N ALA A 11 -14.50 -9.44 14.81
CA ALA A 11 -15.46 -8.34 14.72
C ALA A 11 -16.92 -8.74 14.37
N SER A 12 -17.23 -10.03 14.18
CA SER A 12 -18.60 -10.48 13.84
C SER A 12 -19.29 -11.37 14.89
N GLU A 13 -18.62 -11.75 15.98
CA GLU A 13 -19.16 -12.73 16.94
C GLU A 13 -20.30 -12.23 17.85
N LYS A 14 -20.77 -10.98 17.75
CA LYS A 14 -21.87 -10.46 18.60
C LYS A 14 -23.30 -10.69 18.10
N GLN A 15 -23.53 -11.48 17.04
CA GLN A 15 -24.90 -11.75 16.55
C GLN A 15 -25.37 -13.22 16.60
N ALA A 16 -24.62 -14.13 17.21
CA ALA A 16 -24.98 -15.56 17.23
C ALA A 16 -25.44 -16.07 18.61
N GLU A 17 -26.29 -15.33 19.32
CA GLU A 17 -27.07 -15.90 20.43
C GLU A 17 -28.53 -15.43 20.34
N ASN A 18 -29.30 -16.07 19.48
CA ASN A 18 -30.74 -16.29 19.66
C ASN A 18 -31.18 -17.42 18.71
N GLY A 19 -31.35 -18.62 19.27
CA GLY A 19 -31.78 -19.79 18.51
C GLY A 19 -33.21 -19.66 18.02
N HIS A 20 -33.48 -20.17 16.81
CA HIS A 20 -34.44 -21.24 16.50
C HIS A 20 -34.22 -21.69 15.04
N SER A 21 -34.33 -23.00 14.83
CA SER A 21 -34.06 -23.78 13.61
C SER A 21 -34.45 -23.20 12.23
N SER A 22 -33.46 -23.02 11.37
CA SER A 22 -33.48 -23.47 9.95
C SER A 22 -32.03 -23.75 9.49
N GLN A 23 -31.80 -24.87 8.80
CA GLN A 23 -30.50 -25.17 8.17
C GLN A 23 -30.32 -24.26 6.93
N GLY A 24 -29.90 -23.00 7.13
CA GLY A 24 -29.62 -22.06 6.04
C GLY A 24 -28.11 -21.85 5.84
N HIS A 25 -27.64 -21.88 4.59
CA HIS A 25 -26.29 -21.45 4.23
C HIS A 25 -26.25 -19.91 4.12
N GLN A 26 -25.17 -19.27 4.59
CA GLN A 26 -25.01 -17.82 4.52
C GLN A 26 -24.58 -17.36 3.12
N SER A 27 -23.74 -18.16 2.46
CA SER A 27 -23.25 -17.90 1.11
C SER A 27 -23.31 -19.17 0.26
N VAL A 28 -23.52 -19.00 -1.03
CA VAL A 28 -23.58 -20.04 -2.04
C VAL A 28 -22.57 -19.73 -3.14
N ALA A 29 -21.58 -20.61 -3.30
CA ALA A 29 -20.49 -20.48 -4.27
C ALA A 29 -20.76 -21.34 -5.52
N LEU A 30 -20.54 -20.75 -6.69
CA LEU A 30 -20.43 -21.46 -7.96
C LEU A 30 -18.96 -21.52 -8.39
N VAL A 31 -18.33 -22.66 -8.23
CA VAL A 31 -16.91 -22.88 -8.61
C VAL A 31 -16.85 -23.46 -10.03
N VAL A 32 -16.47 -22.62 -10.99
CA VAL A 32 -16.32 -23.02 -12.40
C VAL A 32 -14.88 -23.46 -12.65
N GLY A 33 -14.71 -24.74 -12.96
CA GLY A 33 -13.40 -25.38 -13.00
C GLY A 33 -13.08 -26.22 -11.75
N VAL A 34 -14.11 -26.76 -11.07
CA VAL A 34 -13.96 -27.42 -9.76
C VAL A 34 -12.99 -28.61 -9.74
N THR A 35 -12.71 -29.23 -10.89
CA THR A 35 -11.72 -30.32 -11.01
C THR A 35 -10.31 -29.83 -11.37
N GLY A 36 -10.12 -28.53 -11.58
CA GLY A 36 -8.82 -27.89 -11.77
C GLY A 36 -8.05 -27.75 -10.45
N ILE A 37 -6.84 -27.19 -10.51
CA ILE A 37 -5.96 -27.10 -9.34
C ILE A 37 -6.59 -26.22 -8.25
N VAL A 38 -6.86 -24.95 -8.55
CA VAL A 38 -7.44 -24.00 -7.57
C VAL A 38 -8.91 -24.31 -7.31
N GLY A 39 -9.66 -24.73 -8.33
CA GLY A 39 -11.06 -25.16 -8.16
C GLY A 39 -11.22 -26.32 -7.17
N ASN A 40 -10.25 -27.24 -7.10
CA ASN A 40 -10.26 -28.29 -6.09
C ASN A 40 -9.95 -27.74 -4.69
N SER A 41 -9.00 -26.82 -4.56
CA SER A 41 -8.74 -26.15 -3.27
C SER A 41 -9.96 -25.36 -2.78
N LEU A 42 -10.67 -24.63 -3.65
CA LEU A 42 -11.94 -23.97 -3.31
C LEU A 42 -13.01 -24.98 -2.83
N ALA A 43 -13.14 -26.12 -3.51
CA ALA A 43 -14.07 -27.19 -3.13
C ALA A 43 -13.75 -27.81 -1.76
N GLU A 44 -12.47 -27.84 -1.38
CA GLU A 44 -12.04 -28.28 -0.05
C GLU A 44 -12.23 -27.19 1.00
N ILE A 45 -11.96 -25.92 0.67
CA ILE A 45 -11.87 -24.82 1.65
C ILE A 45 -13.23 -24.18 1.93
N LEU A 46 -14.03 -23.87 0.92
CA LEU A 46 -15.33 -23.20 1.09
C LEU A 46 -16.24 -23.88 2.13
N PRO A 47 -16.37 -25.23 2.14
CA PRO A 47 -17.31 -25.89 3.05
C PRO A 47 -16.90 -25.95 4.53
N LEU A 48 -15.67 -25.56 4.91
CA LEU A 48 -15.31 -25.57 6.33
C LEU A 48 -16.10 -24.51 7.11
N SER A 49 -16.35 -24.82 8.38
CA SER A 49 -17.10 -23.97 9.29
C SER A 49 -16.43 -22.63 9.60
N ASP A 50 -15.11 -22.55 9.48
CA ASP A 50 -14.32 -21.36 9.79
C ASP A 50 -14.04 -20.47 8.57
N THR A 51 -14.55 -20.84 7.39
CA THR A 51 -14.28 -20.07 6.16
C THR A 51 -15.06 -18.75 6.16
N PRO A 52 -14.41 -17.60 5.87
CA PRO A 52 -15.06 -16.30 5.82
C PRO A 52 -16.29 -16.28 4.91
N GLY A 53 -17.37 -15.62 5.34
CA GLY A 53 -18.66 -15.61 4.63
C GLY A 53 -19.45 -16.92 4.69
N GLY A 54 -18.95 -17.94 5.39
CA GLY A 54 -19.60 -19.23 5.59
C GLY A 54 -20.70 -19.22 6.67
N PRO A 55 -21.45 -20.32 6.85
CA PRO A 55 -21.28 -21.61 6.17
C PRO A 55 -21.65 -21.53 4.68
N TRP A 56 -20.82 -22.14 3.83
CA TRP A 56 -20.99 -22.13 2.38
C TRP A 56 -21.76 -23.35 1.86
N LYS A 57 -22.65 -23.13 0.90
CA LYS A 57 -23.08 -24.15 -0.07
C LYS A 57 -22.19 -24.05 -1.31
N VAL A 58 -21.79 -25.17 -1.91
CA VAL A 58 -20.87 -25.16 -3.05
C VAL A 58 -21.43 -25.96 -4.21
N TYR A 59 -21.66 -25.27 -5.34
CA TYR A 59 -21.85 -25.89 -6.65
C TYR A 59 -20.51 -25.97 -7.39
N GLY A 60 -20.15 -27.15 -7.87
CA GLY A 60 -18.91 -27.38 -8.60
C GLY A 60 -19.19 -27.70 -10.06
N VAL A 61 -18.70 -26.88 -10.99
CA VAL A 61 -18.93 -27.06 -12.43
C VAL A 61 -17.66 -27.57 -13.11
N ALA A 62 -17.79 -28.67 -13.87
CA ALA A 62 -16.74 -29.16 -14.75
C ALA A 62 -17.32 -29.99 -15.91
N ARG A 63 -16.58 -30.06 -17.03
CA ARG A 63 -17.03 -30.76 -18.24
C ARG A 63 -17.09 -32.28 -18.10
N ARG A 64 -16.15 -32.86 -17.33
CA ARG A 64 -16.03 -34.30 -17.16
C ARG A 64 -16.99 -34.81 -16.07
N PRO A 65 -17.32 -36.11 -16.04
CA PRO A 65 -17.97 -36.70 -14.87
C PRO A 65 -17.14 -36.49 -13.60
N ARG A 66 -17.80 -36.47 -12.43
CA ARG A 66 -17.15 -36.27 -11.14
C ARG A 66 -16.06 -37.33 -10.91
N PRO A 67 -14.80 -36.93 -10.65
CA PRO A 67 -13.73 -37.89 -10.43
C PRO A 67 -13.83 -38.57 -9.06
N ASN A 68 -13.29 -39.79 -8.98
CA ASN A 68 -13.29 -40.56 -7.72
C ASN A 68 -12.49 -39.89 -6.59
N TRP A 69 -11.45 -39.13 -6.93
CA TRP A 69 -10.56 -38.50 -5.96
C TRP A 69 -11.17 -37.26 -5.26
N ASN A 70 -12.32 -36.75 -5.71
CA ASN A 70 -13.02 -35.65 -5.04
C ASN A 70 -14.47 -35.99 -4.63
N LEU A 71 -14.81 -37.28 -4.54
CA LEU A 71 -16.16 -37.72 -4.16
C LEU A 71 -16.54 -37.28 -2.74
N ASP A 72 -15.56 -37.22 -1.84
CA ASP A 72 -15.78 -36.90 -0.43
C ASP A 72 -15.96 -35.38 -0.17
N HIS A 73 -15.72 -34.53 -1.17
CA HIS A 73 -15.96 -33.09 -1.02
C HIS A 73 -17.47 -32.82 -0.95
N PRO A 74 -17.97 -31.99 -0.02
CA PRO A 74 -19.39 -31.65 0.10
C PRO A 74 -19.78 -30.59 -0.95
N VAL A 75 -19.69 -30.99 -2.22
CA VAL A 75 -19.98 -30.16 -3.40
C VAL A 75 -21.10 -30.78 -4.22
N GLU A 76 -22.05 -29.96 -4.63
CA GLU A 76 -23.06 -30.29 -5.62
C GLU A 76 -22.44 -30.22 -7.03
N TYR A 77 -22.09 -31.38 -7.57
CA TYR A 77 -21.34 -31.46 -8.82
C TYR A 77 -22.26 -31.36 -10.04
N ILE A 78 -21.95 -30.42 -10.93
CA ILE A 78 -22.67 -30.17 -12.17
C ILE A 78 -21.75 -30.47 -13.34
N GLN A 79 -22.05 -31.56 -14.06
CA GLN A 79 -21.35 -31.87 -15.29
C GLN A 79 -21.86 -30.97 -16.42
N CYS A 80 -21.09 -29.96 -16.84
CA CYS A 80 -21.49 -28.96 -17.83
C CYS A 80 -20.34 -28.63 -18.79
N ASP A 81 -20.61 -28.64 -20.10
CA ASP A 81 -19.68 -28.10 -21.08
C ASP A 81 -19.94 -26.61 -21.29
N ILE A 82 -19.19 -25.77 -20.57
CA ILE A 82 -19.36 -24.31 -20.63
C ILE A 82 -18.96 -23.68 -21.99
N SER A 83 -18.35 -24.45 -22.89
CA SER A 83 -18.14 -24.01 -24.28
C SER A 83 -19.41 -24.14 -25.14
N ASN A 84 -20.41 -24.89 -24.67
CA ASN A 84 -21.70 -25.04 -25.32
C ASN A 84 -22.75 -24.17 -24.60
N THR A 85 -23.19 -23.10 -25.27
CA THR A 85 -24.17 -22.15 -24.74
C THR A 85 -25.48 -22.81 -24.31
N ALA A 86 -25.99 -23.76 -25.10
CA ALA A 86 -27.25 -24.44 -24.78
C ALA A 86 -27.14 -25.34 -23.56
N ASP A 87 -26.02 -26.07 -23.42
CA ASP A 87 -25.76 -26.92 -22.25
C ASP A 87 -25.58 -26.06 -20.98
N THR A 88 -24.86 -24.94 -21.10
CA THR A 88 -24.62 -23.98 -20.00
C THR A 88 -25.93 -23.37 -19.52
N GLN A 89 -26.75 -22.87 -20.45
CA GLN A 89 -28.05 -22.29 -20.11
C GLN A 89 -28.97 -23.33 -19.47
N ALA A 90 -29.06 -24.54 -20.01
CA ALA A 90 -29.93 -25.58 -19.47
C ALA A 90 -29.57 -25.99 -18.02
N LYS A 91 -28.28 -25.95 -17.66
CA LYS A 91 -27.79 -26.45 -16.36
C LYS A 91 -27.56 -25.35 -15.32
N LEU A 92 -27.08 -24.17 -15.72
CA LEU A 92 -26.68 -23.12 -14.78
C LEU A 92 -27.76 -22.06 -14.53
N SER A 93 -28.70 -21.85 -15.47
CA SER A 93 -29.80 -20.88 -15.26
C SER A 93 -30.76 -21.26 -14.12
N GLN A 94 -30.78 -22.53 -13.74
CA GLN A 94 -31.60 -23.06 -12.64
C GLN A 94 -31.02 -22.71 -11.25
N LEU A 95 -29.77 -22.22 -11.18
CA LEU A 95 -29.07 -21.95 -9.93
C LEU A 95 -29.39 -20.55 -9.41
N THR A 96 -30.60 -20.37 -8.90
CA THR A 96 -31.10 -19.06 -8.45
C THR A 96 -30.57 -18.63 -7.08
N ASP A 97 -29.97 -19.54 -6.32
CA ASP A 97 -29.44 -19.27 -4.97
C ASP A 97 -27.96 -18.85 -4.95
N VAL A 98 -27.29 -18.76 -6.11
CA VAL A 98 -25.86 -18.40 -6.19
C VAL A 98 -25.62 -16.98 -5.71
N THR A 99 -24.64 -16.82 -4.83
CA THR A 99 -24.23 -15.51 -4.29
C THR A 99 -22.83 -15.09 -4.72
N HIS A 100 -21.95 -16.04 -5.04
CA HIS A 100 -20.57 -15.78 -5.45
C HIS A 100 -20.18 -16.72 -6.59
N ILE A 101 -19.54 -16.20 -7.63
CA ILE A 101 -18.98 -16.99 -8.74
C ILE A 101 -17.46 -16.98 -8.62
N PHE A 102 -16.85 -18.16 -8.65
CA PHE A 102 -15.39 -18.32 -8.72
C PHE A 102 -15.05 -18.95 -10.08
N TYR A 103 -14.51 -18.15 -11.00
CA TYR A 103 -14.14 -18.58 -12.34
C TYR A 103 -12.63 -18.86 -12.43
N VAL A 104 -12.26 -20.14 -12.32
CA VAL A 104 -10.87 -20.60 -12.18
C VAL A 104 -10.48 -21.61 -13.28
N THR A 105 -11.06 -21.45 -14.48
CA THR A 105 -10.85 -22.34 -15.64
C THR A 105 -10.56 -21.57 -16.91
N TRP A 106 -9.95 -22.25 -17.88
CA TRP A 106 -9.68 -21.72 -19.21
C TRP A 106 -9.53 -22.87 -20.22
N ALA A 107 -9.51 -22.55 -21.51
CA ALA A 107 -9.23 -23.47 -22.60
C ALA A 107 -7.99 -23.05 -23.37
N LEU A 108 -7.13 -24.02 -23.67
CA LEU A 108 -5.97 -23.84 -24.55
C LEU A 108 -6.37 -24.01 -26.03
N ARG A 109 -5.92 -23.09 -26.87
CA ARG A 109 -5.97 -23.11 -28.33
C ARG A 109 -4.59 -22.82 -28.92
N PHE A 110 -4.45 -23.06 -30.22
CA PHE A 110 -3.15 -22.99 -30.88
C PHE A 110 -2.67 -21.55 -31.00
N THR A 111 -3.56 -20.64 -31.39
CA THR A 111 -3.24 -19.20 -31.49
C THR A 111 -3.85 -18.39 -30.37
N GLU A 112 -3.27 -17.22 -30.07
CA GLU A 112 -3.87 -16.28 -29.12
C GLU A 112 -5.27 -15.82 -29.53
N ALA A 113 -5.51 -15.58 -30.82
CA ALA A 113 -6.84 -15.18 -31.31
C ALA A 113 -7.90 -16.25 -31.03
N GLU A 114 -7.57 -17.53 -31.26
CA GLU A 114 -8.47 -18.64 -30.92
C GLU A 114 -8.64 -18.79 -29.39
N ASN A 115 -7.60 -18.51 -28.59
CA ASN A 115 -7.71 -18.50 -27.14
C ASN A 115 -8.68 -17.39 -26.69
N ILE A 116 -8.61 -16.20 -27.27
CA ILE A 116 -9.56 -15.10 -27.03
C ILE A 116 -10.98 -15.57 -27.34
N GLU A 117 -11.24 -16.06 -28.55
CA GLU A 117 -12.57 -16.50 -28.96
C GLU A 117 -13.15 -17.57 -28.02
N ALA A 118 -12.38 -18.63 -27.75
CA ALA A 118 -12.85 -19.75 -26.94
C ALA A 118 -13.09 -19.36 -25.47
N ASN A 119 -12.19 -18.60 -24.85
CA ASN A 119 -12.31 -18.24 -23.44
C ASN A 119 -13.36 -17.16 -23.22
N ASN A 120 -13.50 -16.21 -24.15
CA ASN A 120 -14.58 -15.21 -24.12
C ASN A 120 -15.95 -15.89 -24.16
N LEU A 121 -16.14 -16.85 -25.07
CA LEU A 121 -17.38 -17.61 -25.19
C LEU A 121 -17.71 -18.37 -23.89
N MET A 122 -16.73 -19.09 -23.34
CA MET A 122 -16.92 -19.86 -22.10
C MET A 122 -17.30 -18.97 -20.92
N PHE A 123 -16.65 -17.82 -20.78
CA PHE A 123 -16.91 -16.92 -19.65
C PHE A 123 -18.27 -16.23 -19.77
N ARG A 124 -18.60 -15.69 -20.97
CA ARG A 124 -19.93 -15.10 -21.23
C ARG A 124 -21.05 -16.10 -21.04
N ASN A 125 -20.89 -17.35 -21.50
CA ASN A 125 -21.91 -18.39 -21.31
C ASN A 125 -22.26 -18.58 -19.82
N VAL A 126 -21.26 -18.54 -18.92
CA VAL A 126 -21.48 -18.68 -17.48
C VAL A 126 -22.16 -17.42 -16.92
N LEU A 127 -21.60 -16.24 -17.18
CA LEU A 127 -22.12 -14.99 -16.61
C LEU A 127 -23.56 -14.71 -17.07
N GLN A 128 -23.85 -14.90 -18.36
CA GLN A 128 -25.18 -14.71 -18.93
C GLN A 128 -26.19 -15.78 -18.51
N ALA A 129 -25.74 -16.95 -18.05
CA ALA A 129 -26.61 -17.95 -17.46
C ALA A 129 -26.94 -17.64 -15.99
N VAL A 130 -26.01 -17.06 -15.23
CA VAL A 130 -26.14 -16.92 -13.77
C VAL A 130 -26.58 -15.53 -13.34
N ILE A 131 -25.96 -14.45 -13.84
CA ILE A 131 -26.22 -13.07 -13.40
C ILE A 131 -27.72 -12.70 -13.48
N PRO A 132 -28.45 -13.01 -14.58
CA PRO A 132 -29.87 -12.69 -14.68
C PRO A 132 -30.77 -13.52 -13.76
N ASN A 133 -30.32 -14.73 -13.38
CA ASN A 133 -31.15 -15.71 -12.67
C ASN A 133 -30.86 -15.81 -11.17
N ALA A 134 -29.72 -15.29 -10.70
CA ALA A 134 -29.31 -15.33 -9.30
C ALA A 134 -29.55 -13.96 -8.62
N PRO A 135 -30.74 -13.68 -8.05
CA PRO A 135 -31.09 -12.38 -7.46
C PRO A 135 -30.09 -11.90 -6.40
N ASP A 136 -29.57 -12.80 -5.58
CA ASP A 136 -28.68 -12.51 -4.44
C ASP A 136 -27.19 -12.58 -4.79
N LEU A 137 -26.83 -12.52 -6.09
CA LEU A 137 -25.43 -12.46 -6.51
C LEU A 137 -24.75 -11.21 -5.93
N LYS A 138 -23.60 -11.39 -5.28
CA LYS A 138 -22.81 -10.35 -4.61
C LYS A 138 -21.45 -10.13 -5.25
N HIS A 139 -20.83 -11.20 -5.75
CA HIS A 139 -19.44 -11.13 -6.21
C HIS A 139 -19.12 -12.09 -7.36
N VAL A 140 -18.23 -11.65 -8.25
CA VAL A 140 -17.62 -12.48 -9.31
C VAL A 140 -16.09 -12.40 -9.20
N CYS A 141 -15.47 -13.52 -8.86
CA CYS A 141 -14.02 -13.70 -8.82
C CYS A 141 -13.53 -14.31 -10.13
N LEU A 142 -12.52 -13.69 -10.75
CA LEU A 142 -11.87 -14.14 -11.98
C LEU A 142 -10.39 -14.45 -11.74
N GLN A 143 -9.97 -15.68 -12.03
CA GLN A 143 -8.55 -16.02 -12.03
C GLN A 143 -7.94 -15.82 -13.42
N THR A 144 -6.86 -15.03 -13.47
CA THR A 144 -6.00 -14.85 -14.65
C THR A 144 -4.60 -15.42 -14.36
N GLY A 145 -3.54 -14.63 -14.50
CA GLY A 145 -2.15 -15.05 -14.26
C GLY A 145 -1.11 -14.12 -14.88
N LEU A 146 0.17 -14.51 -14.78
CA LEU A 146 1.32 -13.68 -15.21
C LEU A 146 1.34 -13.29 -16.68
N LYS A 147 0.61 -14.00 -17.54
CA LYS A 147 0.46 -13.61 -18.94
C LYS A 147 -0.04 -12.17 -19.09
N HIS A 148 -0.70 -11.62 -18.06
CA HIS A 148 -1.04 -10.20 -17.97
C HIS A 148 0.19 -9.29 -18.16
N TYR A 149 1.36 -9.69 -17.65
CA TYR A 149 2.60 -8.90 -17.66
C TYR A 149 3.59 -9.28 -18.76
N VAL A 150 3.57 -10.54 -19.22
CA VAL A 150 4.55 -11.07 -20.20
C VAL A 150 3.98 -11.32 -21.58
N GLY A 151 2.66 -11.19 -21.75
CA GLY A 151 1.96 -11.42 -23.00
C GLY A 151 1.80 -12.91 -23.37
N PRO A 152 1.15 -13.21 -24.50
CA PRO A 152 0.86 -14.57 -24.97
C PRO A 152 2.07 -15.47 -25.14
N PHE A 153 1.88 -16.78 -24.95
CA PHE A 153 2.94 -17.80 -25.06
C PHE A 153 3.75 -17.69 -26.36
N GLU A 154 3.10 -17.39 -27.48
CA GLU A 154 3.76 -17.22 -28.79
C GLU A 154 4.67 -16.00 -28.88
N LEU A 155 4.45 -15.00 -28.03
CA LEU A 155 5.16 -13.73 -27.99
C LEU A 155 6.15 -13.61 -26.82
N VAL A 156 6.12 -14.52 -25.85
CA VAL A 156 7.10 -14.54 -24.75
C VAL A 156 8.51 -14.62 -25.33
N GLY A 157 9.37 -13.68 -24.93
CA GLY A 157 10.73 -13.51 -25.45
C GLY A 157 10.84 -12.83 -26.83
N LYS A 158 9.72 -12.49 -27.47
CA LYS A 158 9.67 -11.73 -28.75
C LYS A 158 9.19 -10.29 -28.59
N ILE A 159 8.58 -9.98 -27.44
CA ILE A 159 8.18 -8.63 -27.05
C ILE A 159 8.96 -8.23 -25.81
N GLU A 160 9.18 -6.92 -25.65
CA GLU A 160 9.77 -6.37 -24.44
C GLU A 160 8.71 -6.40 -23.33
N PRO A 161 8.89 -7.22 -22.28
CA PRO A 161 7.98 -7.22 -21.14
C PRO A 161 8.22 -5.97 -20.30
N HIS A 162 7.31 -5.70 -19.36
CA HIS A 162 7.61 -4.76 -18.30
C HIS A 162 8.83 -5.23 -17.49
N ASP A 163 9.42 -4.28 -16.78
CA ASP A 163 10.49 -4.58 -15.84
C ASP A 163 9.91 -5.09 -14.51
N THR A 164 10.62 -6.02 -13.90
CA THR A 164 10.22 -6.68 -12.64
C THR A 164 10.80 -5.96 -11.42
N PRO A 165 10.21 -6.09 -10.22
CA PRO A 165 9.04 -6.90 -9.89
C PRO A 165 7.72 -6.31 -10.43
N TYR A 166 6.83 -7.17 -10.92
CA TYR A 166 5.53 -6.74 -11.44
C TYR A 166 4.58 -6.30 -10.33
N THR A 167 3.93 -5.16 -10.56
CA THR A 167 2.90 -4.58 -9.72
C THR A 167 1.60 -4.42 -10.52
N GLU A 168 0.46 -4.37 -9.85
CA GLU A 168 -0.87 -4.38 -10.47
C GLU A 168 -1.22 -3.07 -11.20
N ASP A 169 -0.49 -1.98 -10.93
CA ASP A 169 -0.59 -0.68 -11.59
C ASP A 169 0.17 -0.60 -12.93
N LEU A 170 0.93 -1.64 -13.29
CA LEU A 170 1.57 -1.69 -14.60
C LEU A 170 0.52 -1.70 -15.73
N PRO A 171 0.74 -0.92 -16.81
CA PRO A 171 -0.21 -0.85 -17.90
C PRO A 171 -0.28 -2.18 -18.68
N ARG A 172 -1.42 -2.45 -19.33
CA ARG A 172 -1.55 -3.58 -20.27
C ARG A 172 -0.51 -3.47 -21.39
N LEU A 173 0.03 -4.61 -21.83
CA LEU A 173 0.91 -4.67 -22.99
C LEU A 173 0.12 -4.35 -24.27
N LYS A 174 0.78 -3.77 -25.28
CA LYS A 174 0.18 -3.45 -26.58
C LYS A 174 0.10 -4.68 -27.51
N VAL A 175 -0.43 -5.79 -27.00
CA VAL A 175 -0.62 -7.05 -27.73
C VAL A 175 -1.97 -7.68 -27.38
N PRO A 176 -2.58 -8.47 -28.27
CA PRO A 176 -3.76 -9.26 -27.93
C PRO A 176 -3.46 -10.19 -26.75
N ASN A 177 -4.38 -10.28 -25.79
CA ASN A 177 -4.24 -11.15 -24.63
C ASN A 177 -5.62 -11.50 -24.09
N PHE A 178 -5.98 -12.78 -24.08
CA PHE A 178 -7.30 -13.18 -23.62
C PHE A 178 -7.57 -12.83 -22.15
N TYR A 179 -6.54 -12.63 -21.31
CA TYR A 179 -6.76 -12.13 -19.95
C TYR A 179 -7.35 -10.71 -19.93
N TYR A 180 -6.93 -9.83 -20.84
CA TYR A 180 -7.47 -8.48 -20.93
C TYR A 180 -8.94 -8.52 -21.35
N GLU A 181 -9.27 -9.38 -22.31
CA GLU A 181 -10.63 -9.59 -22.78
C GLU A 181 -11.54 -10.17 -21.69
N LEU A 182 -11.05 -11.11 -20.88
CA LEU A 182 -11.80 -11.65 -19.74
C LEU A 182 -12.04 -10.59 -18.65
N GLU A 183 -11.03 -9.76 -18.34
CA GLU A 183 -11.20 -8.62 -17.41
C GLU A 183 -12.24 -7.61 -17.94
N ASP A 184 -12.25 -7.35 -19.25
CA ASP A 184 -13.21 -6.44 -19.89
C ASP A 184 -14.64 -7.02 -19.89
N ILE A 185 -14.79 -8.31 -20.18
CA ILE A 185 -16.07 -9.04 -20.08
C ILE A 185 -16.59 -9.03 -18.64
N LEU A 186 -15.71 -9.25 -17.65
CA LEU A 186 -16.08 -9.21 -16.25
C LEU A 186 -16.67 -7.85 -15.88
N ALA A 187 -15.98 -6.77 -16.26
CA ALA A 187 -16.44 -5.41 -15.99
C ALA A 187 -17.77 -5.10 -16.70
N GLU A 188 -17.93 -5.53 -17.95
CA GLU A 188 -19.15 -5.36 -18.75
C GLU A 188 -20.35 -6.10 -18.14
N GLU A 189 -20.21 -7.40 -17.86
CA GLU A 189 -21.31 -8.25 -17.43
C GLU A 189 -21.71 -7.96 -15.97
N VAL A 190 -20.75 -7.67 -15.08
CA VAL A 190 -21.05 -7.27 -13.69
C VAL A 190 -21.79 -5.93 -13.64
N ALA A 191 -21.46 -4.98 -14.52
CA ALA A 191 -22.16 -3.70 -14.60
C ALA A 191 -23.65 -3.84 -14.99
N THR A 192 -24.08 -4.98 -15.54
CA THR A 192 -25.51 -5.23 -15.84
C THR A 192 -26.36 -5.45 -14.59
N LYS A 193 -25.75 -5.63 -13.41
CA LYS A 193 -26.44 -5.87 -12.15
C LYS A 193 -25.87 -5.03 -11.02
N GLU A 194 -26.68 -4.10 -10.51
CA GLU A 194 -26.30 -3.21 -9.42
C GLU A 194 -25.92 -3.99 -8.14
N GLY A 195 -24.87 -3.53 -7.46
CA GLY A 195 -24.40 -4.10 -6.19
C GLY A 195 -23.52 -5.35 -6.33
N VAL A 196 -23.34 -5.91 -7.53
CA VAL A 196 -22.38 -7.01 -7.76
C VAL A 196 -20.98 -6.44 -7.86
N THR A 197 -20.07 -7.00 -7.09
CA THR A 197 -18.65 -6.62 -7.05
C THR A 197 -17.80 -7.66 -7.76
N TRP A 198 -16.53 -7.34 -8.03
CA TRP A 198 -15.62 -8.28 -8.69
C TRP A 198 -14.22 -8.25 -8.11
N SER A 199 -13.43 -9.29 -8.39
CA SER A 199 -12.00 -9.34 -8.10
C SER A 199 -11.26 -10.14 -9.17
N VAL A 200 -10.00 -9.78 -9.43
CA VAL A 200 -9.13 -10.47 -10.39
C VAL A 200 -7.86 -10.95 -9.71
N HIS A 201 -7.55 -12.24 -9.81
CA HIS A 201 -6.39 -12.84 -9.15
C HIS A 201 -5.35 -13.32 -10.15
N ARG A 202 -4.09 -12.90 -9.96
CA ARG A 202 -2.96 -13.13 -10.89
C ARG A 202 -1.92 -14.05 -10.24
N PRO A 203 -2.13 -15.37 -10.22
CA PRO A 203 -1.15 -16.31 -9.70
C PRO A 203 0.08 -16.44 -10.60
N HIS A 204 1.19 -16.83 -9.98
CA HIS A 204 2.38 -17.35 -10.65
C HIS A 204 2.19 -18.84 -10.99
N THR A 205 3.28 -19.59 -11.13
CA THR A 205 3.29 -21.03 -11.35
C THR A 205 2.63 -21.71 -10.16
N ILE A 206 1.48 -22.34 -10.43
CA ILE A 206 0.64 -22.88 -9.37
C ILE A 206 1.20 -24.22 -8.88
N PHE A 207 1.44 -24.31 -7.58
CA PHE A 207 1.72 -25.56 -6.87
C PHE A 207 0.41 -26.09 -6.32
N GLY A 208 0.00 -27.27 -6.78
CA GLY A 208 -1.30 -27.80 -6.41
C GLY A 208 -1.57 -29.19 -6.98
N PHE A 209 -2.75 -29.71 -6.66
CA PHE A 209 -3.18 -31.04 -7.06
C PHE A 209 -4.34 -30.98 -8.06
N SER A 210 -4.11 -31.46 -9.28
CA SER A 210 -5.17 -31.92 -10.18
C SER A 210 -4.56 -32.78 -11.29
N PRO A 211 -4.97 -34.05 -11.45
CA PRO A 211 -4.53 -34.90 -12.56
C PRO A 211 -5.19 -34.51 -13.90
N TYR A 212 -5.96 -33.43 -13.95
CA TYR A 212 -6.72 -33.01 -15.13
C TYR A 212 -6.37 -31.61 -15.62
N SER A 213 -5.45 -30.91 -14.95
CA SER A 213 -5.04 -29.55 -15.31
C SER A 213 -4.17 -29.53 -16.56
N LEU A 214 -4.42 -28.55 -17.43
CA LEU A 214 -3.59 -28.28 -18.61
C LEU A 214 -2.23 -27.67 -18.26
N MET A 215 -2.06 -27.19 -17.02
CA MET A 215 -0.82 -26.65 -16.46
C MET A 215 -0.60 -27.26 -15.09
N ASN A 216 0.13 -28.39 -15.03
CA ASN A 216 0.31 -29.19 -13.82
C ASN A 216 1.80 -29.34 -13.47
N MET A 217 2.39 -28.31 -12.88
CA MET A 217 3.83 -28.33 -12.55
C MET A 217 4.17 -29.47 -11.56
N MET A 218 3.41 -29.58 -10.47
CA MET A 218 3.68 -30.55 -9.41
C MET A 218 3.54 -32.01 -9.87
N GLY A 219 2.47 -32.32 -10.61
CA GLY A 219 2.31 -33.65 -11.20
C GLY A 219 3.42 -33.98 -12.19
N THR A 220 3.76 -33.04 -13.09
CA THR A 220 4.79 -33.22 -14.12
C THR A 220 6.16 -33.53 -13.52
N LEU A 221 6.63 -32.70 -12.59
CA LEU A 221 7.93 -32.90 -11.94
C LEU A 221 7.97 -34.19 -11.10
N SER A 222 6.87 -34.53 -10.43
CA SER A 222 6.77 -35.74 -9.62
C SER A 222 6.79 -37.02 -10.45
N VAL A 223 6.10 -37.05 -11.59
CA VAL A 223 6.10 -38.20 -12.50
C VAL A 223 7.47 -38.37 -13.16
N TYR A 224 8.11 -37.27 -13.56
CA TYR A 224 9.49 -37.31 -14.07
C TYR A 224 10.44 -37.90 -13.02
N ALA A 225 10.36 -37.45 -11.76
CA ALA A 225 11.16 -38.00 -10.67
C ALA A 225 10.85 -39.49 -10.42
N ALA A 226 9.59 -39.90 -10.45
CA ALA A 226 9.20 -41.30 -10.31
C ALA A 226 9.80 -42.19 -11.41
N ILE A 227 9.77 -41.74 -12.66
CA ILE A 227 10.37 -42.45 -13.80
C ILE A 227 11.90 -42.53 -13.64
N CYS A 228 12.57 -41.42 -13.32
CA CYS A 228 14.01 -41.43 -13.06
C CYS A 228 14.38 -42.40 -11.95
N LYS A 229 13.60 -42.44 -10.87
CA LYS A 229 13.79 -43.38 -9.77
C LYS A 229 13.62 -44.84 -10.22
N HIS A 230 12.58 -45.14 -11.00
CA HIS A 230 12.29 -46.48 -11.49
C HIS A 230 13.38 -47.02 -12.42
N GLU A 231 13.90 -46.16 -13.31
CA GLU A 231 14.91 -46.54 -14.31
C GLU A 231 16.35 -46.34 -13.81
N GLY A 232 16.56 -45.80 -12.62
CA GLY A 232 17.88 -45.50 -12.07
C GLY A 232 18.61 -44.35 -12.78
N MET A 233 17.87 -43.46 -13.45
CA MET A 233 18.40 -42.30 -14.16
C MET A 233 18.66 -41.12 -13.21
N PRO A 234 19.60 -40.21 -13.55
CA PRO A 234 19.72 -38.95 -12.82
C PRO A 234 18.48 -38.06 -13.02
N LEU A 235 18.12 -37.28 -12.00
CA LEU A 235 17.09 -36.25 -12.09
C LEU A 235 17.70 -34.95 -12.62
N LEU A 236 17.78 -34.84 -13.94
CA LEU A 236 18.38 -33.68 -14.60
C LEU A 236 17.37 -32.52 -14.70
N PHE A 237 17.82 -31.31 -14.36
CA PHE A 237 17.03 -30.10 -14.52
C PHE A 237 16.85 -29.79 -16.02
N PRO A 238 15.61 -29.60 -16.51
CA PRO A 238 15.36 -29.39 -17.93
C PRO A 238 15.56 -27.94 -18.38
N GLY A 239 15.62 -26.99 -17.44
CA GLY A 239 15.77 -25.57 -17.69
C GLY A 239 17.21 -25.10 -17.92
N THR A 240 17.39 -23.79 -17.99
CA THR A 240 18.72 -23.16 -18.18
C THR A 240 19.48 -23.00 -16.86
N GLU A 241 20.80 -22.86 -16.93
CA GLU A 241 21.63 -22.53 -15.76
C GLU A 241 21.26 -21.17 -15.14
N SER A 242 20.76 -20.23 -15.94
CA SER A 242 20.25 -18.94 -15.46
C SER A 242 19.06 -19.15 -14.52
N VAL A 243 18.05 -19.92 -14.96
CA VAL A 243 16.84 -20.22 -14.15
C VAL A 243 17.17 -21.09 -12.93
N TRP A 244 18.12 -22.02 -13.08
CA TRP A 244 18.62 -22.83 -11.97
C TRP A 244 19.14 -22.00 -10.80
N ASN A 245 19.79 -20.87 -11.11
CA ASN A 245 20.43 -19.98 -10.14
C ASN A 245 19.59 -18.72 -9.78
N ALA A 246 18.59 -18.36 -10.59
CA ALA A 246 17.76 -17.20 -10.37
C ALA A 246 16.75 -17.39 -9.22
N TYR A 247 16.32 -16.28 -8.61
CA TYR A 247 15.20 -16.29 -7.67
C TYR A 247 13.90 -16.47 -8.44
N SER A 248 13.05 -17.35 -7.94
CA SER A 248 11.71 -17.66 -8.45
C SER A 248 10.68 -17.60 -7.32
N ILE A 249 9.41 -17.49 -7.71
CA ILE A 249 8.25 -17.54 -6.83
C ILE A 249 7.28 -18.62 -7.33
N ALA A 250 6.39 -19.07 -6.45
CA ALA A 250 5.33 -20.01 -6.77
C ALA A 250 4.05 -19.58 -6.04
N SER A 251 2.91 -20.13 -6.47
CA SER A 251 1.61 -19.84 -5.88
C SER A 251 0.95 -21.15 -5.45
N ASP A 252 0.83 -21.36 -4.15
CA ASP A 252 0.14 -22.49 -3.56
C ASP A 252 -1.36 -22.41 -3.85
N ALA A 253 -1.96 -23.50 -4.32
CA ALA A 253 -3.36 -23.54 -4.73
C ALA A 253 -4.32 -23.23 -3.59
N ASP A 254 -4.00 -23.65 -2.36
CA ASP A 254 -4.82 -23.31 -1.20
C ASP A 254 -4.72 -21.81 -0.94
N LEU A 255 -3.51 -21.22 -0.95
CA LEU A 255 -3.34 -19.79 -0.72
C LEU A 255 -4.04 -18.92 -1.79
N ILE A 256 -4.10 -19.36 -3.05
CA ILE A 256 -4.88 -18.68 -4.09
C ILE A 256 -6.37 -18.69 -3.71
N ALA A 257 -6.93 -19.86 -3.43
CA ALA A 257 -8.33 -19.99 -3.00
C ALA A 257 -8.63 -19.15 -1.75
N GLU A 258 -7.69 -19.08 -0.81
CA GLU A 258 -7.76 -18.24 0.37
C GLU A 258 -7.85 -16.74 0.04
N GLN A 259 -7.09 -16.24 -0.94
CA GLN A 259 -7.15 -14.84 -1.39
C GLN A 259 -8.45 -14.55 -2.16
N GLU A 260 -8.90 -15.48 -3.01
CA GLU A 260 -10.15 -15.35 -3.75
C GLU A 260 -11.35 -15.27 -2.79
N ILE A 261 -11.38 -16.11 -1.75
CA ILE A 261 -12.44 -16.07 -0.73
C ILE A 261 -12.40 -14.76 0.06
N TRP A 262 -11.20 -14.31 0.46
CA TRP A 262 -11.06 -13.02 1.15
C TRP A 262 -11.57 -11.86 0.30
N ALA A 263 -11.15 -11.78 -0.96
CA ALA A 263 -11.55 -10.70 -1.85
C ALA A 263 -13.06 -10.71 -2.15
N ALA A 264 -13.67 -11.89 -2.11
CA ALA A 264 -15.10 -12.07 -2.30
C ALA A 264 -15.96 -11.55 -1.14
N VAL A 265 -15.42 -11.44 0.07
CA VAL A 265 -16.19 -11.09 1.27
C VAL A 265 -15.72 -9.82 2.00
N ASP A 266 -14.49 -9.38 1.75
CA ASP A 266 -13.91 -8.19 2.36
C ASP A 266 -14.23 -6.92 1.54
N PRO A 267 -14.88 -5.90 2.11
CA PRO A 267 -15.18 -4.65 1.40
C PRO A 267 -13.95 -3.92 0.86
N ASN A 268 -12.78 -4.05 1.51
CA ASN A 268 -11.55 -3.37 1.09
C ASN A 268 -10.94 -4.00 -0.17
N ALA A 269 -11.38 -5.20 -0.56
CA ALA A 269 -10.82 -5.94 -1.69
C ALA A 269 -11.69 -5.87 -2.96
N GLN A 270 -12.84 -5.19 -2.90
CA GLN A 270 -13.82 -5.16 -3.98
C GLN A 270 -13.36 -4.31 -5.16
N ASN A 271 -13.60 -4.82 -6.36
CA ASN A 271 -13.33 -4.18 -7.66
C ASN A 271 -11.84 -3.91 -7.91
N GLU A 272 -11.01 -4.86 -7.48
CA GLU A 272 -9.55 -4.76 -7.57
C GLU A 272 -8.93 -6.01 -8.22
N ALA A 273 -7.76 -5.81 -8.82
CA ALA A 273 -6.86 -6.88 -9.24
C ALA A 273 -5.72 -7.05 -8.22
N PHE A 274 -5.37 -8.31 -7.93
CA PHE A 274 -4.33 -8.69 -6.97
C PHE A 274 -3.39 -9.74 -7.56
N ASN A 275 -2.09 -9.54 -7.35
CA ASN A 275 -1.08 -10.57 -7.49
C ASN A 275 -1.18 -11.57 -6.34
N ILE A 276 -0.84 -12.83 -6.62
CA ILE A 276 -0.75 -13.85 -5.58
C ILE A 276 0.43 -14.78 -5.80
N HIS A 277 1.28 -14.88 -4.78
CA HIS A 277 2.32 -15.89 -4.66
C HIS A 277 2.50 -16.26 -3.18
N ASN A 278 3.43 -17.16 -2.90
CA ASN A 278 3.64 -17.72 -1.58
C ASN A 278 4.16 -16.72 -0.53
N GLY A 279 4.59 -15.53 -0.96
CA GLY A 279 5.19 -14.52 -0.09
C GLY A 279 6.65 -14.77 0.28
N ASP A 280 7.28 -15.80 -0.32
CA ASP A 280 8.73 -16.07 -0.28
C ASP A 280 9.34 -16.18 -1.69
N VAL A 281 10.67 -16.29 -1.74
CA VAL A 281 11.42 -16.64 -2.95
C VAL A 281 12.26 -17.88 -2.71
N PHE A 282 12.57 -18.62 -3.79
CA PHE A 282 13.45 -19.78 -3.78
C PHE A 282 14.33 -19.80 -5.04
N LYS A 283 15.36 -20.66 -5.07
CA LYS A 283 16.07 -21.02 -6.29
C LYS A 283 15.71 -22.45 -6.70
N TRP A 284 15.56 -22.70 -8.01
CA TRP A 284 15.22 -24.04 -8.50
C TRP A 284 16.22 -25.10 -8.04
N LYS A 285 17.51 -24.79 -7.94
CA LYS A 285 18.51 -25.73 -7.41
C LYS A 285 18.21 -26.27 -6.01
N HIS A 286 17.61 -25.45 -5.14
CA HIS A 286 17.23 -25.85 -3.79
C HIS A 286 15.96 -26.71 -3.81
N LEU A 287 14.91 -26.28 -4.53
CA LEU A 287 13.68 -27.09 -4.65
C LEU A 287 13.94 -28.41 -5.38
N TRP A 288 14.86 -28.44 -6.34
CA TRP A 288 15.22 -29.64 -7.08
C TRP A 288 15.90 -30.68 -6.18
N LYS A 289 16.74 -30.22 -5.25
CA LYS A 289 17.29 -31.07 -4.19
C LYS A 289 16.17 -31.67 -3.32
N VAL A 290 15.22 -30.85 -2.88
CA VAL A 290 14.07 -31.31 -2.08
C VAL A 290 13.25 -32.34 -2.85
N LEU A 291 12.99 -32.11 -4.13
CA LEU A 291 12.31 -33.08 -5.00
C LEU A 291 13.10 -34.40 -5.10
N ALA A 292 14.42 -34.34 -5.34
CA ALA A 292 15.26 -35.53 -5.39
C ALA A 292 15.22 -36.33 -4.07
N GLU A 293 15.25 -35.64 -2.92
CA GLU A 293 15.14 -36.23 -1.58
C GLU A 293 13.78 -36.93 -1.39
N GLN A 294 12.67 -36.31 -1.82
CA GLN A 294 11.32 -36.89 -1.74
C GLN A 294 11.18 -38.22 -2.49
N PHE A 295 12.00 -38.44 -3.52
CA PHE A 295 12.02 -39.68 -4.31
C PHE A 295 13.24 -40.58 -4.02
N GLY A 296 14.13 -40.18 -3.12
CA GLY A 296 15.36 -40.90 -2.79
C GLY A 296 16.29 -41.07 -3.99
N ILE A 297 16.44 -40.02 -4.82
CA ILE A 297 17.32 -39.97 -5.99
C ILE A 297 18.64 -39.31 -5.58
N ARG A 298 19.76 -40.04 -5.75
CA ARG A 298 21.09 -39.54 -5.34
C ARG A 298 21.78 -38.65 -6.38
N LYS A 299 21.47 -38.84 -7.67
CA LYS A 299 22.07 -38.09 -8.77
C LYS A 299 21.04 -37.11 -9.34
N TYR A 300 21.25 -35.81 -9.13
CA TYR A 300 20.39 -34.74 -9.63
C TYR A 300 21.22 -33.49 -9.92
N GLY A 301 20.71 -32.58 -10.73
CA GLY A 301 21.38 -31.31 -11.04
C GLY A 301 21.29 -30.92 -12.51
N LEU A 302 22.19 -30.04 -12.94
CA LEU A 302 22.32 -29.65 -14.34
C LEU A 302 22.97 -30.78 -15.17
N PRO A 303 22.67 -30.87 -16.48
CA PRO A 303 23.36 -31.77 -17.40
C PRO A 303 24.87 -31.44 -17.52
N GLU A 304 25.74 -32.46 -17.52
CA GLU A 304 27.22 -32.30 -17.50
C GLU A 304 27.82 -31.49 -18.68
N ASN A 305 27.08 -31.37 -19.80
CA ASN A 305 27.56 -30.70 -21.02
C ASN A 305 26.96 -29.30 -21.23
N GLY A 306 26.22 -28.75 -20.25
CA GLY A 306 25.53 -27.45 -20.38
C GLY A 306 24.39 -27.41 -21.40
N LYS A 307 24.08 -28.55 -22.05
CA LYS A 307 22.94 -28.68 -22.97
C LYS A 307 21.65 -28.85 -22.15
N THR A 308 20.66 -28.01 -22.40
CA THR A 308 19.32 -28.17 -21.82
C THR A 308 18.68 -29.48 -22.29
N VAL A 309 17.88 -30.09 -21.41
CA VAL A 309 17.17 -31.34 -21.70
C VAL A 309 15.70 -30.99 -21.86
N SER A 310 15.10 -31.32 -23.00
CA SER A 310 13.64 -31.22 -23.15
C SER A 310 12.98 -32.43 -22.50
N LEU A 311 12.11 -32.19 -21.52
CA LEU A 311 11.26 -33.25 -20.96
C LEU A 311 10.32 -33.81 -22.02
N THR A 312 9.88 -32.98 -22.98
CA THR A 312 9.02 -33.42 -24.08
C THR A 312 9.67 -34.53 -24.89
N GLU A 313 10.94 -34.37 -25.27
CA GLU A 313 11.68 -35.41 -25.98
C GLU A 313 12.06 -36.59 -25.07
N LEU A 314 12.47 -36.32 -23.83
CA LEU A 314 12.91 -37.37 -22.89
C LEU A 314 11.77 -38.33 -22.49
N MET A 315 10.53 -37.81 -22.37
CA MET A 315 9.37 -38.57 -21.89
C MET A 315 8.52 -39.20 -23.00
N LYS A 316 8.77 -38.88 -24.27
CA LYS A 316 7.95 -39.28 -25.44
C LYS A 316 7.62 -40.77 -25.51
N ASP A 317 8.56 -41.63 -25.18
CA ASP A 317 8.41 -43.10 -25.26
C ASP A 317 8.29 -43.77 -23.87
N LYS A 318 8.00 -43.01 -22.82
CA LYS A 318 7.95 -43.49 -21.42
C LYS A 318 6.58 -43.98 -20.96
N GLY A 319 5.56 -43.98 -21.83
CA GLY A 319 4.21 -44.45 -21.49
C GLY A 319 4.19 -45.86 -20.90
N ALA A 320 4.87 -46.83 -21.55
CA ALA A 320 4.94 -48.20 -21.05
C ALA A 320 5.70 -48.34 -19.71
N VAL A 321 6.65 -47.44 -19.44
CA VAL A 321 7.37 -47.38 -18.15
C VAL A 321 6.41 -46.89 -17.07
N TRP A 322 5.62 -45.87 -17.37
CA TRP A 322 4.60 -45.35 -16.46
C TRP A 322 3.51 -46.39 -16.16
N ASP A 323 2.99 -47.07 -17.18
CA ASP A 323 2.01 -48.15 -17.02
C ASP A 323 2.51 -49.24 -16.05
N LYS A 324 3.81 -49.57 -16.14
CA LYS A 324 4.46 -50.50 -15.23
C LYS A 324 4.54 -49.93 -13.81
N ILE A 325 4.93 -48.67 -13.62
CA ILE A 325 4.96 -48.02 -12.31
C ILE A 325 3.56 -48.02 -11.67
N VAL A 326 2.53 -47.65 -12.44
CA VAL A 326 1.13 -47.64 -11.99
C VAL A 326 0.70 -49.03 -11.54
N LYS A 327 0.99 -50.07 -12.34
CA LYS A 327 0.66 -51.45 -12.02
C LYS A 327 1.40 -51.98 -10.81
N ASP A 328 2.72 -51.82 -10.77
CA ASP A 328 3.58 -52.40 -9.73
C ASP A 328 3.31 -51.78 -8.35
N ASN A 329 2.90 -50.51 -8.31
CA ASN A 329 2.60 -49.78 -7.06
C ASN A 329 1.10 -49.67 -6.75
N GLN A 330 0.23 -50.29 -7.54
CA GLN A 330 -1.24 -50.25 -7.37
C GLN A 330 -1.78 -48.81 -7.30
N LEU A 331 -1.28 -47.95 -8.18
CA LEU A 331 -1.68 -46.55 -8.29
C LEU A 331 -3.06 -46.44 -8.96
N LEU A 332 -3.70 -45.27 -8.83
CA LEU A 332 -4.90 -44.95 -9.59
C LEU A 332 -4.60 -45.08 -11.09
N PRO A 333 -5.41 -45.83 -11.86
CA PRO A 333 -5.20 -45.95 -13.31
C PRO A 333 -5.28 -44.58 -13.98
N ASN A 334 -4.14 -44.13 -14.52
CA ASN A 334 -4.02 -42.90 -15.29
C ASN A 334 -2.94 -43.08 -16.36
N LYS A 335 -3.04 -42.31 -17.44
CA LYS A 335 -2.02 -42.27 -18.49
C LYS A 335 -0.93 -41.25 -18.15
N LEU A 336 0.25 -41.47 -18.71
CA LEU A 336 1.39 -40.57 -18.51
C LEU A 336 1.04 -39.13 -18.91
N GLU A 337 0.33 -38.95 -20.02
CA GLU A 337 -0.05 -37.65 -20.59
C GLU A 337 -1.20 -36.97 -19.82
N GLU A 338 -1.88 -37.67 -18.91
CA GLU A 338 -2.90 -37.08 -18.05
C GLU A 338 -2.25 -36.29 -16.91
N VAL A 339 -1.11 -36.76 -16.40
CA VAL A 339 -0.40 -36.13 -15.27
C VAL A 339 0.80 -35.29 -15.71
N GLY A 340 1.54 -35.77 -16.72
CA GLY A 340 2.76 -35.14 -17.23
C GLY A 340 2.50 -34.14 -18.35
N VAL A 341 2.69 -32.85 -18.06
CA VAL A 341 2.54 -31.74 -18.99
C VAL A 341 3.94 -31.19 -19.37
N TRP A 342 4.68 -31.97 -20.17
CA TRP A 342 6.11 -31.76 -20.42
C TRP A 342 6.43 -30.40 -21.07
N TRP A 343 5.66 -30.00 -22.09
CA TRP A 343 5.86 -28.73 -22.79
C TRP A 343 5.76 -27.53 -21.86
N PHE A 344 4.89 -27.60 -20.84
CA PHE A 344 4.67 -26.52 -19.89
C PHE A 344 5.84 -26.41 -18.92
N ALA A 345 6.37 -27.55 -18.44
CA ALA A 345 7.57 -27.57 -17.63
C ALA A 345 8.80 -27.06 -18.42
N ASP A 346 8.98 -27.49 -19.67
CA ASP A 346 10.03 -27.00 -20.57
C ASP A 346 9.91 -25.48 -20.78
N PHE A 347 8.69 -24.96 -20.96
CA PHE A 347 8.43 -23.52 -21.12
C PHE A 347 8.75 -22.72 -19.86
N VAL A 348 8.19 -23.09 -18.71
CA VAL A 348 8.37 -22.35 -17.45
C VAL A 348 9.82 -22.37 -16.97
N LEU A 349 10.50 -23.53 -17.09
CA LEU A 349 11.89 -23.68 -16.64
C LEU A 349 12.91 -23.19 -17.68
N GLY A 350 12.48 -23.01 -18.94
CA GLY A 350 13.30 -22.47 -20.02
C GLY A 350 13.24 -20.95 -20.18
N ALA A 351 12.18 -20.30 -19.68
CA ALA A 351 12.00 -18.84 -19.74
C ALA A 351 12.78 -18.09 -18.65
N GLU A 352 13.06 -16.80 -18.85
CA GLU A 352 13.68 -15.97 -17.81
C GLU A 352 12.83 -15.92 -16.53
N SER A 353 13.50 -15.90 -15.38
CA SER A 353 12.80 -15.84 -14.09
C SER A 353 12.16 -14.48 -13.87
N ILE A 354 10.86 -14.48 -13.57
CA ILE A 354 10.05 -13.28 -13.35
C ILE A 354 9.44 -13.29 -11.94
N ILE A 355 9.36 -12.12 -11.32
CA ILE A 355 8.85 -11.91 -9.96
C ILE A 355 7.77 -10.85 -9.99
N SER A 356 6.70 -11.04 -9.21
CA SER A 356 5.66 -10.05 -8.92
C SER A 356 5.68 -9.68 -7.43
N CYS A 357 4.98 -8.60 -7.07
CA CYS A 357 4.87 -8.11 -5.71
C CYS A 357 3.45 -8.29 -5.17
N MET A 358 3.32 -8.61 -3.88
CA MET A 358 2.05 -8.72 -3.15
C MET A 358 1.75 -7.52 -2.24
N ASN A 359 2.47 -6.41 -2.37
CA ASN A 359 2.28 -5.25 -1.48
C ASN A 359 0.83 -4.74 -1.51
N LYS A 360 0.18 -4.72 -2.67
CA LYS A 360 -1.22 -4.29 -2.77
C LYS A 360 -2.15 -5.17 -1.93
N SER A 361 -2.07 -6.49 -2.07
CA SER A 361 -2.89 -7.42 -1.28
C SER A 361 -2.65 -7.26 0.22
N LYS A 362 -1.39 -7.10 0.64
CA LYS A 362 -1.04 -6.90 2.05
C LYS A 362 -1.52 -5.56 2.60
N GLU A 363 -1.40 -4.48 1.83
CA GLU A 363 -1.90 -3.15 2.18
C GLU A 363 -3.43 -3.11 2.29
N HIS A 364 -4.13 -4.01 1.59
CA HIS A 364 -5.58 -4.21 1.72
C HIS A 364 -5.98 -5.19 2.84
N GLY A 365 -5.01 -5.82 3.53
CA GLY A 365 -5.26 -6.69 4.68
C GLY A 365 -5.05 -8.19 4.44
N PHE A 366 -4.72 -8.62 3.21
CA PHE A 366 -4.39 -10.02 2.94
C PHE A 366 -2.92 -10.33 3.27
N LEU A 367 -2.69 -10.94 4.43
CA LEU A 367 -1.35 -11.33 4.92
C LEU A 367 -1.06 -12.83 4.75
N GLY A 368 -1.86 -13.54 3.95
CA GLY A 368 -1.69 -14.96 3.70
C GLY A 368 -0.30 -15.30 3.16
N PHE A 369 0.26 -16.42 3.64
CA PHE A 369 1.63 -16.84 3.35
C PHE A 369 1.73 -18.38 3.27
N ARG A 370 2.66 -18.87 2.44
CA ARG A 370 3.06 -20.28 2.37
C ARG A 370 4.57 -20.40 2.15
N ASN A 371 5.21 -21.35 2.83
CA ASN A 371 6.61 -21.69 2.56
C ASN A 371 6.69 -22.57 1.30
N SER A 372 7.38 -22.10 0.26
CA SER A 372 7.43 -22.78 -1.05
C SER A 372 8.04 -24.19 -0.98
N LYS A 373 9.03 -24.41 -0.10
CA LYS A 373 9.61 -25.75 0.14
C LYS A 373 8.58 -26.69 0.78
N ASN A 374 7.88 -26.22 1.80
CA ASN A 374 6.85 -27.02 2.49
C ASN A 374 5.63 -27.27 1.59
N SER A 375 5.25 -26.27 0.77
CA SER A 375 4.21 -26.41 -0.26
C SER A 375 4.56 -27.53 -1.23
N LEU A 376 5.77 -27.54 -1.80
CA LEU A 376 6.23 -28.63 -2.68
C LEU A 376 6.08 -30.01 -2.03
N ILE A 377 6.55 -30.15 -0.79
CA ILE A 377 6.47 -31.41 -0.03
C ILE A 377 5.01 -31.83 0.18
N SER A 378 4.16 -30.89 0.64
CA SER A 378 2.74 -31.12 0.88
C SER A 378 2.01 -31.62 -0.37
N TRP A 379 2.25 -30.99 -1.53
CA TRP A 379 1.61 -31.41 -2.79
C TRP A 379 2.13 -32.75 -3.30
N VAL A 380 3.41 -33.06 -3.13
CA VAL A 380 3.96 -34.41 -3.39
C VAL A 380 3.29 -35.44 -2.49
N ASP A 381 3.12 -35.14 -1.20
CA ASP A 381 2.46 -36.04 -0.26
C ASP A 381 0.97 -36.20 -0.55
N LYS A 382 0.28 -35.14 -1.01
CA LYS A 382 -1.11 -35.22 -1.47
C LYS A 382 -1.24 -36.09 -2.72
N LEU A 383 -0.28 -36.03 -3.66
CA LEU A 383 -0.22 -36.95 -4.81
C LEU A 383 0.00 -38.42 -4.38
N LYS A 384 0.83 -38.67 -3.36
CA LYS A 384 1.00 -40.02 -2.78
C LYS A 384 -0.28 -40.49 -2.07
N ALA A 385 -0.92 -39.64 -1.29
CA ALA A 385 -2.14 -39.96 -0.54
C ALA A 385 -3.29 -40.36 -1.47
N HIS A 386 -3.41 -39.70 -2.63
CA HIS A 386 -4.38 -40.04 -3.66
C HIS A 386 -3.92 -41.16 -4.59
N LYS A 387 -2.82 -41.86 -4.27
CA LYS A 387 -2.24 -42.94 -5.08
C LYS A 387 -2.00 -42.55 -6.54
N ILE A 388 -1.70 -41.29 -6.83
CA ILE A 388 -1.14 -40.89 -8.13
C ILE A 388 0.35 -41.23 -8.17
N LEU A 389 1.02 -41.19 -7.02
CA LEU A 389 2.41 -41.58 -6.81
C LEU A 389 2.51 -42.70 -5.78
N ALA A 390 3.61 -43.47 -5.84
CA ALA A 390 3.89 -44.51 -4.85
C ALA A 390 4.35 -43.91 -3.52
N SER A 391 3.82 -44.42 -2.40
CA SER A 391 4.37 -44.14 -1.07
C SER A 391 5.66 -44.94 -0.88
N LEU A 392 6.81 -44.27 -0.77
CA LEU A 392 8.06 -44.95 -0.46
C LEU A 392 8.01 -45.46 0.99
N THR A 393 8.04 -46.78 1.18
CA THR A 393 8.29 -47.38 2.50
C THR A 393 9.78 -47.24 2.81
N LEU A 394 10.17 -46.19 3.52
CA LEU A 394 11.54 -46.07 4.03
C LEU A 394 11.74 -47.06 5.19
N VAL A 395 12.37 -48.20 4.91
CA VAL A 395 12.96 -49.06 5.96
C VAL A 395 14.24 -48.36 6.44
N PHE A 396 14.12 -47.50 7.45
CA PHE A 396 15.28 -47.05 8.22
C PHE A 396 15.52 -48.03 9.37
N THR A 397 16.58 -48.83 9.29
CA THR A 397 17.22 -49.43 10.45
C THR A 397 17.85 -48.30 11.27
N ARG A 398 17.16 -47.80 12.29
CA ARG A 398 17.76 -46.91 13.30
C ARG A 398 18.37 -47.76 14.41
N GLU A 399 19.69 -47.65 14.60
CA GLU A 399 20.33 -47.96 15.87
C GLU A 399 19.78 -47.03 16.97
N PRO A 400 19.64 -47.51 18.23
CA PRO A 400 19.02 -46.75 19.29
C PRO A 400 19.97 -45.67 19.82
N ILE A 401 19.68 -44.41 19.50
CA ILE A 401 20.22 -43.25 20.24
C ILE A 401 19.35 -43.06 21.49
N SER A 402 20.02 -42.88 22.62
CA SER A 402 19.48 -42.81 23.98
C SER A 402 18.35 -41.78 24.15
N LYS A 403 17.28 -42.23 24.84
CA LYS A 403 16.11 -41.45 25.27
C LYS A 403 16.51 -40.22 26.12
N GLY A 404 16.55 -39.04 25.50
CA GLY A 404 16.21 -37.79 26.16
C GLY A 404 14.70 -37.58 26.06
N ARG A 405 14.02 -37.36 27.19
CA ARG A 405 12.56 -37.19 27.27
C ARG A 405 12.11 -35.99 26.45
N ILE A 406 11.38 -36.25 25.37
CA ILE A 406 10.44 -35.31 24.76
C ILE A 406 9.08 -35.65 25.37
N SER A 407 8.48 -34.72 26.10
CA SER A 407 7.12 -34.83 26.63
C SER A 407 6.10 -34.73 25.50
N GLU A 408 5.13 -35.64 25.48
CA GLU A 408 3.97 -35.61 24.58
C GLU A 408 3.11 -34.34 24.81
N PRO A 409 2.44 -33.82 23.77
CA PRO A 409 1.57 -32.65 23.89
C PRO A 409 0.24 -33.06 24.53
N THR A 410 0.05 -32.71 25.81
CA THR A 410 -1.26 -32.79 26.47
C THR A 410 -2.16 -31.63 26.05
N HIS A 411 -3.40 -31.98 25.68
CA HIS A 411 -4.57 -31.13 25.51
C HIS A 411 -4.53 -29.77 26.23
N ILE A 412 -4.36 -28.69 25.48
CA ILE A 412 -4.75 -27.34 25.87
C ILE A 412 -5.51 -26.71 24.70
N GLN A 413 -6.75 -27.15 24.50
CA GLN A 413 -7.76 -26.43 23.72
C GLN A 413 -8.78 -25.88 24.72
N LYS A 414 -8.54 -24.67 25.27
CA LYS A 414 -9.61 -23.77 25.79
C LYS A 414 -9.18 -22.42 26.39
N GLN A 415 -7.96 -21.92 26.19
CA GLN A 415 -7.54 -20.65 26.81
C GLN A 415 -6.89 -19.65 25.84
N GLN A 416 -7.32 -19.66 24.57
CA GLN A 416 -6.69 -18.91 23.48
C GLN A 416 -7.62 -17.88 22.84
N GLN A 417 -8.67 -17.42 23.55
CA GLN A 417 -9.72 -16.57 22.96
C GLN A 417 -9.67 -15.09 23.37
N ASP A 418 -8.74 -14.66 24.25
CA ASP A 418 -8.82 -13.29 24.84
C ASP A 418 -7.58 -12.38 24.69
N ASN A 419 -6.58 -12.70 23.85
CA ASN A 419 -5.47 -11.77 23.57
C ASN A 419 -5.37 -11.46 22.07
N MET A 420 -6.13 -10.45 21.64
CA MET A 420 -6.09 -9.85 20.30
C MET A 420 -4.75 -9.13 20.07
N SER A 421 -4.01 -9.46 19.00
CA SER A 421 -2.64 -8.96 18.82
C SER A 421 -2.53 -7.67 18.00
N TRP A 422 -1.86 -6.66 18.55
CA TRP A 422 -1.66 -5.31 18.00
C TRP A 422 -0.86 -5.24 16.69
N TRP A 423 -0.01 -6.21 16.37
CA TRP A 423 0.78 -6.19 15.12
C TRP A 423 -0.05 -6.36 13.84
N TRP A 424 -1.33 -6.78 13.95
CA TRP A 424 -2.29 -6.71 12.84
C TRP A 424 -2.62 -5.26 12.44
N SER A 425 -2.52 -4.31 13.38
CA SER A 425 -2.67 -2.87 13.15
C SER A 425 -1.31 -2.18 12.92
N GLY A 426 -0.20 -2.81 13.34
CA GLY A 426 1.17 -2.27 13.29
C GLY A 426 1.75 -2.06 11.89
N ALA A 427 1.28 -2.76 10.86
CA ALA A 427 1.72 -2.50 9.47
C ALA A 427 1.32 -1.09 8.95
N ILE A 428 0.45 -0.39 9.68
CA ILE A 428 -0.04 0.98 9.42
C ILE A 428 0.21 1.91 10.64
N GLY A 429 0.70 1.40 11.77
CA GLY A 429 0.58 2.04 13.09
C GLY A 429 1.78 2.84 13.61
N ALA A 430 3.00 2.65 13.11
CA ALA A 430 4.20 3.23 13.74
C ALA A 430 4.33 4.77 13.66
N ALA A 431 3.46 5.46 12.94
CA ALA A 431 3.55 6.92 12.75
C ALA A 431 2.46 7.74 13.46
N LYS A 432 1.56 7.14 14.27
CA LYS A 432 0.27 7.79 14.63
C LYS A 432 0.05 8.27 16.08
N LYS A 433 1.03 8.28 16.99
CA LYS A 433 0.78 8.76 18.36
C LYS A 433 1.92 9.60 18.96
N LYS A 434 1.85 10.91 18.72
CA LYS A 434 2.34 11.94 19.64
C LYS A 434 1.20 12.94 19.77
N LEU A 435 0.86 13.33 21.01
CA LEU A 435 -0.23 14.24 21.42
C LEU A 435 -1.48 13.55 22.00
N GLU A 436 -1.32 12.82 23.10
CA GLU A 436 -2.24 12.92 24.24
C GLU A 436 -1.35 13.06 25.49
N GLU A 437 -1.49 14.16 26.24
CA GLU A 437 -0.94 14.27 27.60
C GLU A 437 -1.76 13.35 28.51
N ASP A 438 -1.43 12.06 28.52
CA ASP A 438 -2.04 11.11 29.45
C ASP A 438 -1.42 11.27 30.84
N GLU A 439 -2.28 11.45 31.83
CA GLU A 439 -1.94 11.34 33.25
C GLU A 439 -1.12 10.06 33.48
N ALA A 440 -0.02 10.18 34.23
CA ALA A 440 0.91 9.09 34.51
C ALA A 440 0.16 7.80 34.94
N PRO A 441 0.30 6.68 34.21
CA PRO A 441 -0.34 5.43 34.58
C PRO A 441 0.11 4.99 35.98
N GLY A 442 -0.82 4.44 36.76
CA GLY A 442 -0.46 3.69 37.96
C GLY A 442 0.34 2.43 37.59
N GLY A 443 1.67 2.51 37.62
CA GLY A 443 2.63 1.41 37.45
C GLY A 443 2.94 1.00 36.00
N TYR A 444 4.22 0.68 35.72
CA TYR A 444 4.67 0.15 34.42
C TYR A 444 4.55 -1.38 34.38
N GLN A 445 4.10 -1.94 33.26
CA GLN A 445 4.01 -3.39 33.06
C GLN A 445 5.35 -3.99 32.64
N SER A 446 6.07 -3.30 31.75
CA SER A 446 7.39 -3.72 31.26
C SER A 446 8.40 -2.57 31.32
N VAL A 447 9.67 -2.93 31.50
CA VAL A 447 10.81 -2.01 31.57
C VAL A 447 11.88 -2.47 30.58
N ALA A 448 12.15 -1.64 29.57
CA ALA A 448 13.12 -1.88 28.51
C ALA A 448 14.47 -1.21 28.81
N LEU A 449 15.56 -1.90 28.49
CA LEU A 449 16.92 -1.36 28.45
C LEU A 449 17.46 -1.43 27.02
N ILE A 450 17.52 -0.29 26.31
CA ILE A 450 18.01 -0.18 24.94
C ILE A 450 19.49 0.16 24.93
N LEU A 451 20.34 -0.75 24.45
CA LEU A 451 21.78 -0.53 24.30
C LEU A 451 22.06 -0.06 22.87
N GLY A 452 22.46 1.21 22.72
CA GLY A 452 22.59 1.86 21.42
C GLY A 452 21.39 2.74 21.07
N VAL A 453 20.80 3.43 22.05
CA VAL A 453 19.54 4.18 21.86
C VAL A 453 19.59 5.30 20.81
N THR A 454 20.77 5.84 20.50
CA THR A 454 20.97 6.82 19.42
C THR A 454 21.32 6.18 18.07
N GLY A 455 21.36 4.84 18.00
CA GLY A 455 21.56 4.09 16.77
C GLY A 455 20.29 4.06 15.91
N ILE A 456 20.40 3.48 14.71
CA ILE A 456 19.31 3.48 13.73
C ILE A 456 18.04 2.76 14.24
N VAL A 457 18.18 1.55 14.81
CA VAL A 457 17.07 0.78 15.41
C VAL A 457 16.80 1.22 16.85
N GLY A 458 17.84 1.57 17.60
CA GLY A 458 17.68 2.07 18.98
C GLY A 458 16.81 3.31 19.07
N ASN A 459 16.87 4.19 18.06
CA ASN A 459 15.97 5.35 17.99
C ASN A 459 14.52 4.95 17.70
N SER A 460 14.28 4.01 16.79
CA SER A 460 12.94 3.47 16.53
C SER A 460 12.35 2.79 17.78
N LEU A 461 13.12 1.98 18.51
CA LEU A 461 12.69 1.41 19.80
C LEU A 461 12.35 2.49 20.82
N ALA A 462 13.14 3.56 20.90
CA ALA A 462 12.90 4.69 21.80
C ALA A 462 11.62 5.47 21.47
N GLU A 463 11.21 5.50 20.20
CA GLU A 463 9.97 6.11 19.74
C GLU A 463 8.76 5.17 19.96
N ILE A 464 8.91 3.87 19.68
CA ILE A 464 7.80 2.90 19.64
C ILE A 464 7.48 2.30 21.02
N LEU A 465 8.47 1.91 21.82
CA LEU A 465 8.22 1.26 23.11
C LEU A 465 7.27 2.06 24.02
N PRO A 466 7.42 3.40 24.16
CA PRO A 466 6.56 4.19 25.05
C PRO A 466 5.12 4.40 24.57
N LEU A 467 4.76 4.02 23.33
CA LEU A 467 3.41 4.21 22.82
C LEU A 467 2.40 3.39 23.63
N SER A 468 1.20 3.93 23.84
CA SER A 468 0.21 3.36 24.76
C SER A 468 -0.36 2.01 24.30
N ASP A 469 -0.23 1.70 23.02
CA ASP A 469 -0.71 0.47 22.38
C ASP A 469 0.41 -0.54 22.10
N THR A 470 1.67 -0.24 22.43
CA THR A 470 2.79 -1.17 22.20
C THR A 470 2.63 -2.45 23.04
N PRO A 471 2.75 -3.65 22.44
CA PRO A 471 2.62 -4.93 23.12
C PRO A 471 3.56 -5.05 24.32
N GLY A 472 3.05 -5.59 25.43
CA GLY A 472 3.79 -5.66 26.69
C GLY A 472 3.84 -4.35 27.47
N GLY A 473 3.28 -3.25 26.92
CA GLY A 473 3.22 -1.94 27.55
C GLY A 473 2.12 -1.81 28.63
N PRO A 474 2.05 -0.68 29.35
CA PRO A 474 2.89 0.51 29.17
C PRO A 474 4.36 0.26 29.53
N TRP A 475 5.28 0.73 28.69
CA TRP A 475 6.71 0.53 28.85
C TRP A 475 7.40 1.71 29.54
N LYS A 476 8.25 1.40 30.51
CA LYS A 476 9.33 2.30 30.93
C LYS A 476 10.57 2.02 30.08
N VAL A 477 11.29 3.05 29.65
CA VAL A 477 12.43 2.89 28.73
C VAL A 477 13.70 3.55 29.29
N TYR A 478 14.74 2.73 29.48
CA TYR A 478 16.11 3.15 29.69
C TYR A 478 16.89 3.10 28.37
N GLY A 479 17.59 4.18 28.03
CA GLY A 479 18.37 4.27 26.79
C GLY A 479 19.84 4.51 27.06
N VAL A 480 20.70 3.62 26.59
CA VAL A 480 22.16 3.70 26.82
C VAL A 480 22.89 4.08 25.54
N ALA A 481 23.76 5.09 25.62
CA ALA A 481 24.73 5.41 24.58
C ALA A 481 25.96 6.13 25.17
N ARG A 482 27.08 6.12 24.44
CA ARG A 482 28.36 6.71 24.89
C ARG A 482 28.37 8.23 24.88
N ARG A 483 27.76 8.82 23.85
CA ARG A 483 27.73 10.27 23.63
C ARG A 483 26.72 10.92 24.58
N SER A 484 26.77 12.24 24.70
CA SER A 484 25.67 12.97 25.30
C SER A 484 24.41 12.78 24.46
N ARG A 485 23.24 12.88 25.09
CA ARG A 485 21.96 12.84 24.39
C ARG A 485 21.92 13.95 23.35
N PRO A 486 21.65 13.64 22.07
CA PRO A 486 21.55 14.66 21.04
C PRO A 486 20.17 15.29 21.03
N ASP A 487 20.09 16.57 20.65
CA ASP A 487 18.86 17.38 20.60
C ASP A 487 17.72 16.67 19.82
N TRP A 488 18.05 16.02 18.69
CA TRP A 488 17.06 15.31 17.86
C TRP A 488 16.44 14.08 18.53
N ASN A 489 17.02 13.58 19.63
CA ASN A 489 16.52 12.45 20.40
C ASN A 489 15.89 12.92 21.73
N GLU A 490 15.92 14.21 22.08
CA GLU A 490 15.43 14.73 23.36
C GLU A 490 13.93 14.50 23.56
N ASP A 491 13.15 14.58 22.50
CA ASP A 491 11.69 14.45 22.55
C ASP A 491 11.20 13.00 22.75
N ASN A 492 12.10 12.02 22.84
CA ASN A 492 11.75 10.63 23.15
C ASN A 492 11.60 10.46 24.66
N PRO A 493 10.53 9.84 25.18
CA PRO A 493 10.33 9.69 26.63
C PRO A 493 11.18 8.53 27.19
N VAL A 494 12.51 8.73 27.17
CA VAL A 494 13.53 7.76 27.59
C VAL A 494 14.36 8.32 28.73
N GLU A 495 14.61 7.49 29.74
CA GLU A 495 15.63 7.74 30.76
C GLU A 495 17.03 7.49 30.16
N TYR A 496 17.66 8.56 29.68
CA TYR A 496 18.94 8.49 29.00
C TYR A 496 20.11 8.27 29.95
N ILE A 497 20.92 7.24 29.70
CA ILE A 497 22.10 6.87 30.45
C ILE A 497 23.31 6.98 29.54
N GLN A 498 24.09 8.02 29.74
CA GLN A 498 25.39 8.12 29.08
C GLN A 498 26.33 7.07 29.67
N CYS A 499 26.80 6.07 28.93
CA CYS A 499 27.70 5.01 29.42
C CYS A 499 28.54 4.42 28.29
N ASP A 500 29.84 4.22 28.52
CA ASP A 500 30.65 3.34 27.68
C ASP A 500 30.59 1.90 28.18
N ILE A 501 29.81 1.08 27.46
CA ILE A 501 29.62 -0.33 27.82
C ILE A 501 30.87 -1.19 27.56
N SER A 502 31.92 -0.65 26.92
CA SER A 502 33.22 -1.32 26.83
C SER A 502 34.05 -1.17 28.10
N ASP A 503 33.77 -0.18 28.94
CA ASP A 503 34.38 -0.03 30.27
C ASP A 503 33.56 -0.80 31.31
N THR A 504 34.12 -1.89 31.83
CA THR A 504 33.48 -2.76 32.82
C THR A 504 33.12 -2.00 34.11
N ALA A 505 33.99 -1.09 34.58
CA ALA A 505 33.75 -0.36 35.83
C ALA A 505 32.65 0.69 35.65
N GLU A 506 32.64 1.39 34.52
CA GLU A 506 31.59 2.35 34.19
C GLU A 506 30.23 1.65 34.02
N THR A 507 30.21 0.55 33.26
CA THR A 507 29.01 -0.27 33.05
C THR A 507 28.42 -0.74 34.38
N GLN A 508 29.25 -1.30 35.25
CA GLN A 508 28.83 -1.74 36.58
C GLN A 508 28.28 -0.56 37.39
N SER A 509 28.97 0.58 37.42
CA SER A 509 28.55 1.75 38.21
C SER A 509 27.22 2.34 37.75
N LYS A 510 26.95 2.33 36.44
CA LYS A 510 25.75 2.96 35.85
C LYS A 510 24.55 2.03 35.75
N LEU A 511 24.75 0.77 35.33
CA LEU A 511 23.65 -0.15 35.05
C LEU A 511 23.24 -1.00 36.26
N SER A 512 24.08 -1.17 37.30
CA SER A 512 23.73 -1.97 38.49
C SER A 512 22.56 -1.42 39.32
N LYS A 513 22.13 -0.19 39.04
CA LYS A 513 21.01 0.48 39.71
C LYS A 513 19.65 0.18 39.06
N LEU A 514 19.64 -0.43 37.87
CA LEU A 514 18.45 -0.65 37.05
C LEU A 514 17.78 -1.99 37.40
N THR A 515 17.35 -2.13 38.65
CA THR A 515 16.82 -3.41 39.19
C THR A 515 15.44 -3.78 38.64
N ASP A 516 14.73 -2.83 38.04
CA ASP A 516 13.38 -3.01 37.50
C ASP A 516 13.36 -3.47 36.03
N VAL A 517 14.51 -3.57 35.37
CA VAL A 517 14.61 -4.01 33.97
C VAL A 517 14.00 -5.40 33.78
N THR A 518 13.17 -5.51 32.75
CA THR A 518 12.49 -6.75 32.34
C THR A 518 12.96 -7.26 30.98
N HIS A 519 13.35 -6.37 30.08
CA HIS A 519 13.77 -6.71 28.72
C HIS A 519 15.01 -5.93 28.33
N ILE A 520 16.00 -6.61 27.74
CA ILE A 520 17.23 -5.99 27.23
C ILE A 520 17.17 -6.02 25.70
N PHE A 521 17.33 -4.86 25.05
CA PHE A 521 17.43 -4.72 23.60
C PHE A 521 18.85 -4.33 23.23
N TYR A 522 19.63 -5.26 22.67
CA TYR A 522 21.03 -5.03 22.30
C TYR A 522 21.17 -4.72 20.80
N VAL A 523 21.20 -3.42 20.48
CA VAL A 523 21.16 -2.88 19.10
C VAL A 523 22.39 -2.02 18.79
N THR A 524 23.57 -2.42 19.32
CA THR A 524 24.83 -1.68 19.17
C THR A 524 25.99 -2.61 18.87
N TRP A 525 27.06 -2.04 18.31
CA TRP A 525 28.32 -2.74 18.05
C TRP A 525 29.48 -1.74 17.96
N ALA A 526 30.71 -2.25 18.03
CA ALA A 526 31.94 -1.53 17.78
C ALA A 526 32.64 -2.10 16.54
N SER A 527 33.16 -1.21 15.70
CA SER A 527 33.95 -1.56 14.52
C SER A 527 35.45 -1.50 14.85
N LYS A 528 36.19 -2.54 14.45
CA LYS A 528 37.63 -2.69 14.55
C LYS A 528 38.22 -3.10 13.19
N PRO A 529 39.53 -2.86 12.97
CA PRO A 529 40.19 -3.19 11.72
C PRO A 529 40.12 -4.66 11.31
N THR A 530 40.10 -5.58 12.27
CA THR A 530 40.04 -7.03 12.04
C THR A 530 38.83 -7.68 12.70
N GLU A 531 38.38 -8.81 12.16
CA GLU A 531 37.24 -9.52 12.75
C GLU A 531 37.57 -10.15 14.12
N GLU A 532 38.81 -10.53 14.35
CA GLU A 532 39.26 -11.02 15.67
C GLU A 532 39.11 -9.93 16.74
N GLU A 533 39.57 -8.71 16.45
CA GLU A 533 39.36 -7.56 17.34
C GLU A 533 37.87 -7.20 17.47
N ASN A 534 37.06 -7.37 16.42
CA ASN A 534 35.60 -7.22 16.51
C ASN A 534 35.00 -8.24 17.49
N CYS A 535 35.44 -9.50 17.44
CA CYS A 535 34.97 -10.55 18.35
C CYS A 535 35.31 -10.19 19.80
N GLU A 536 36.55 -9.79 20.07
CA GLU A 536 37.02 -9.42 21.40
C GLU A 536 36.21 -8.25 21.99
N ILE A 537 36.11 -7.12 21.27
CA ILE A 537 35.49 -5.91 21.82
C ILE A 537 33.98 -6.04 21.95
N ASN A 538 33.30 -6.63 20.96
CA ASN A 538 31.84 -6.77 20.99
C ASN A 538 31.42 -7.84 22.01
N GLY A 539 32.17 -8.93 22.13
CA GLY A 539 31.99 -9.92 23.19
C GLY A 539 32.16 -9.31 24.58
N LEU A 540 33.18 -8.47 24.80
CA LEU A 540 33.40 -7.75 26.06
C LEU A 540 32.25 -6.79 26.39
N MET A 541 31.86 -5.94 25.44
CA MET A 541 30.77 -4.97 25.62
C MET A 541 29.47 -5.65 26.05
N PHE A 542 29.08 -6.72 25.35
CA PHE A 542 27.84 -7.42 25.64
C PHE A 542 27.91 -8.15 26.98
N ARG A 543 29.05 -8.80 27.27
CA ARG A 543 29.28 -9.49 28.55
C ARG A 543 29.24 -8.53 29.73
N ASN A 544 29.83 -7.34 29.62
CA ASN A 544 29.76 -6.31 30.66
C ASN A 544 28.31 -5.96 31.01
N VAL A 545 27.44 -5.78 30.01
CA VAL A 545 26.01 -5.48 30.22
C VAL A 545 25.30 -6.65 30.90
N LEU A 546 25.42 -7.87 30.34
CA LEU A 546 24.71 -9.03 30.87
C LEU A 546 25.15 -9.41 32.29
N GLN A 547 26.46 -9.39 32.58
CA GLN A 547 26.99 -9.68 33.92
C GLN A 547 26.60 -8.61 34.95
N THR A 548 26.34 -7.38 34.52
CA THR A 548 25.85 -6.32 35.42
C THR A 548 24.36 -6.47 35.69
N VAL A 549 23.53 -6.67 34.65
CA VAL A 549 22.07 -6.56 34.73
C VAL A 549 21.40 -7.87 35.17
N ILE A 550 21.82 -9.03 34.64
CA ILE A 550 21.17 -10.32 34.94
C ILE A 550 21.11 -10.61 36.46
N PRO A 551 22.18 -10.39 37.26
CA PRO A 551 22.15 -10.69 38.69
C PRO A 551 21.28 -9.73 39.52
N ILE A 552 21.09 -8.48 39.07
CA ILE A 552 20.45 -7.42 39.85
C ILE A 552 19.00 -7.15 39.46
N ALA A 553 18.57 -7.59 38.28
CA ALA A 553 17.21 -7.41 37.78
C ALA A 553 16.37 -8.67 38.07
N PRO A 554 15.67 -8.79 39.22
CA PRO A 554 14.87 -9.96 39.57
C PRO A 554 13.82 -10.31 38.52
N ASN A 555 13.21 -9.30 37.88
CA ASN A 555 12.11 -9.45 36.92
C ASN A 555 12.57 -9.50 35.46
N LEU A 556 13.88 -9.70 35.20
CA LEU A 556 14.36 -9.90 33.84
C LEU A 556 13.69 -11.13 33.21
N CYS A 557 13.06 -10.93 32.06
CA CYS A 557 12.30 -11.93 31.31
C CYS A 557 13.00 -12.31 30.01
N HIS A 558 13.61 -11.34 29.32
CA HIS A 558 14.06 -11.56 27.95
C HIS A 558 15.30 -10.73 27.56
N VAL A 559 16.14 -11.30 26.67
CA VAL A 559 17.27 -10.63 26.02
C VAL A 559 17.10 -10.69 24.50
N CYS A 560 16.75 -9.57 23.89
CA CYS A 560 16.59 -9.37 22.45
C CYS A 560 17.98 -8.91 21.87
N LEU A 561 18.60 -9.69 20.97
CA LEU A 561 19.94 -9.43 20.39
C LEU A 561 19.86 -9.15 18.87
N GLN A 562 20.30 -7.97 18.44
CA GLN A 562 20.41 -7.66 17.00
C GLN A 562 21.79 -8.03 16.43
N THR A 563 21.80 -8.74 15.31
CA THR A 563 22.99 -9.08 14.51
C THR A 563 22.80 -8.63 13.05
N GLY A 564 22.73 -9.53 12.07
CA GLY A 564 22.45 -9.21 10.67
C GLY A 564 22.89 -10.26 9.64
N GLY A 565 22.68 -9.94 8.35
CA GLY A 565 22.98 -10.83 7.23
C GLY A 565 24.41 -11.36 7.12
N LYS A 566 25.41 -10.69 7.73
CA LYS A 566 26.80 -11.19 7.85
C LYS A 566 26.89 -12.57 8.53
N HIS A 567 25.86 -12.98 9.26
CA HIS A 567 25.79 -14.35 9.78
C HIS A 567 25.99 -15.40 8.68
N TYR A 568 25.48 -15.13 7.47
CA TYR A 568 25.44 -16.08 6.35
C TYR A 568 26.57 -15.90 5.33
N VAL A 569 27.18 -14.71 5.28
CA VAL A 569 28.21 -14.36 4.28
C VAL A 569 29.59 -14.11 4.88
N GLY A 570 29.69 -14.08 6.20
CA GLY A 570 30.94 -13.87 6.93
C GLY A 570 31.22 -12.41 7.25
N PRO A 571 32.41 -12.11 7.78
CA PRO A 571 32.81 -10.75 8.12
C PRO A 571 33.24 -9.95 6.88
N PHE A 572 33.15 -8.62 6.96
CA PHE A 572 33.43 -7.72 5.83
C PHE A 572 34.82 -7.93 5.22
N GLU A 573 35.84 -8.22 6.04
CA GLU A 573 37.22 -8.45 5.58
C GLU A 573 37.38 -9.68 4.68
N LEU A 574 36.43 -10.63 4.75
CA LEU A 574 36.43 -11.90 4.03
C LEU A 574 35.42 -11.96 2.89
N TYR A 575 34.69 -10.87 2.61
CA TYR A 575 33.74 -10.83 1.49
C TYR A 575 34.47 -11.16 0.18
N GLY A 576 33.92 -12.13 -0.57
CA GLY A 576 34.51 -12.65 -1.80
C GLY A 576 35.79 -13.49 -1.64
N LYS A 577 36.32 -13.64 -0.41
CA LYS A 577 37.52 -14.46 -0.11
C LYS A 577 37.18 -15.83 0.46
N ILE A 578 35.96 -15.99 1.00
CA ILE A 578 35.42 -17.25 1.48
C ILE A 578 34.16 -17.62 0.70
N GLU A 579 33.87 -18.91 0.65
CA GLU A 579 32.61 -19.41 0.12
C GLU A 579 31.50 -19.11 1.14
N ALA A 580 30.66 -18.13 0.82
CA ALA A 580 29.45 -17.85 1.59
C ALA A 580 28.39 -18.94 1.35
N HIS A 581 27.36 -18.96 2.19
CA HIS A 581 26.17 -19.76 1.88
C HIS A 581 25.53 -19.30 0.57
N ASP A 582 24.67 -20.15 0.01
CA ASP A 582 23.91 -19.84 -1.19
C ASP A 582 22.50 -19.35 -0.85
N PRO A 583 22.12 -18.11 -1.23
CA PRO A 583 20.83 -17.52 -0.87
C PRO A 583 19.65 -18.13 -1.67
N PRO A 584 18.39 -17.95 -1.23
CA PRO A 584 17.97 -17.13 -0.11
C PRO A 584 18.31 -17.75 1.25
N PHE A 585 18.82 -16.95 2.19
CA PHE A 585 19.31 -17.47 3.47
C PHE A 585 18.20 -17.80 4.45
N THR A 586 18.31 -18.94 5.10
CA THR A 586 17.42 -19.44 6.13
C THR A 586 18.19 -19.68 7.42
N GLU A 587 17.50 -19.58 8.56
CA GLU A 587 18.13 -19.62 9.89
C GLU A 587 18.63 -21.02 10.31
N ASP A 588 18.25 -22.06 9.57
CA ASP A 588 18.74 -23.44 9.72
C ASP A 588 20.11 -23.68 9.05
N LEU A 589 20.65 -22.70 8.33
CA LEU A 589 22.01 -22.75 7.81
C LEU A 589 23.04 -22.77 8.96
N PRO A 590 24.09 -23.61 8.88
CA PRO A 590 25.12 -23.65 9.90
C PRO A 590 25.96 -22.37 9.89
N ARG A 591 26.61 -22.06 11.02
CA ARG A 591 27.67 -21.02 11.05
C ARG A 591 28.75 -21.32 10.01
N LEU A 592 29.31 -20.28 9.42
CA LEU A 592 30.49 -20.41 8.56
C LEU A 592 31.72 -20.79 9.41
N ASN A 593 32.67 -21.50 8.82
CA ASN A 593 33.93 -21.85 9.49
C ASN A 593 34.93 -20.69 9.44
N THR A 594 34.55 -19.56 10.06
CA THR A 594 35.34 -18.33 10.15
C THR A 594 35.00 -17.59 11.44
N PRO A 595 35.93 -16.79 12.01
CA PRO A 595 35.57 -15.81 13.03
C PRO A 595 34.44 -14.90 12.54
N ASN A 596 33.49 -14.62 13.43
CA ASN A 596 32.42 -13.66 13.21
C ASN A 596 31.93 -13.19 14.59
N PHE A 597 31.96 -11.89 14.84
CA PHE A 597 31.57 -11.37 16.16
C PHE A 597 30.09 -11.62 16.46
N TYR A 598 29.25 -11.84 15.45
CA TYR A 598 27.86 -12.28 15.67
C TYR A 598 27.80 -13.62 16.38
N TYR A 599 28.65 -14.58 16.00
CA TYR A 599 28.71 -15.89 16.66
C TYR A 599 29.19 -15.74 18.11
N THR A 600 30.15 -14.84 18.34
CA THR A 600 30.63 -14.51 19.69
C THR A 600 29.50 -13.92 20.54
N LEU A 601 28.72 -12.97 20.01
CA LEU A 601 27.59 -12.38 20.73
C LEU A 601 26.51 -13.42 21.07
N GLU A 602 26.16 -14.30 20.13
CA GLU A 602 25.24 -15.42 20.37
C GLU A 602 25.76 -16.31 21.51
N ASP A 603 27.04 -16.70 21.47
CA ASP A 603 27.64 -17.58 22.48
C ASP A 603 27.70 -16.91 23.86
N VAL A 604 28.01 -15.61 23.95
CA VAL A 604 27.94 -14.84 25.20
C VAL A 604 26.51 -14.80 25.73
N MET A 605 25.52 -14.55 24.88
CA MET A 605 24.12 -14.53 25.28
C MET A 605 23.69 -15.88 25.87
N PHE A 606 23.98 -16.98 25.17
CA PHE A 606 23.61 -18.32 25.62
C PHE A 606 24.27 -18.66 26.96
N GLU A 607 25.54 -18.29 27.14
CA GLU A 607 26.27 -18.52 28.39
C GLU A 607 25.67 -17.73 29.56
N GLU A 608 25.39 -16.44 29.37
CA GLU A 608 24.97 -15.54 30.44
C GLU A 608 23.48 -15.71 30.78
N VAL A 609 22.60 -15.89 29.78
CA VAL A 609 21.16 -16.14 30.00
C VAL A 609 20.94 -17.46 30.74
N ALA A 610 21.73 -18.50 30.45
CA ALA A 610 21.66 -19.77 31.17
C ALA A 610 21.95 -19.68 32.69
N LYS A 611 22.53 -18.56 33.16
CA LYS A 611 22.81 -18.33 34.59
C LYS A 611 21.56 -17.92 35.39
N LYS A 612 20.44 -17.59 34.72
CA LYS A 612 19.19 -17.21 35.36
C LYS A 612 18.01 -17.95 34.75
N GLU A 613 17.37 -18.80 35.56
CA GLU A 613 16.19 -19.55 35.14
C GLU A 613 15.02 -18.62 34.77
N GLY A 614 14.29 -18.97 33.70
CA GLY A 614 13.13 -18.21 33.22
C GLY A 614 13.45 -17.04 32.29
N VAL A 615 14.73 -16.67 32.12
CA VAL A 615 15.13 -15.66 31.12
C VAL A 615 15.22 -16.33 29.75
N THR A 616 14.56 -15.73 28.77
CA THR A 616 14.54 -16.18 27.37
C THR A 616 15.33 -15.22 26.48
N TRP A 617 15.54 -15.59 25.21
CA TRP A 617 16.30 -14.77 24.27
C TRP A 617 15.73 -14.81 22.87
N SER A 618 16.10 -13.85 22.04
CA SER A 618 15.82 -13.84 20.59
C SER A 618 16.98 -13.20 19.83
N ILE A 619 17.20 -13.62 18.58
CA ILE A 619 18.25 -13.05 17.71
C ILE A 619 17.61 -12.51 16.43
N HIS A 620 17.89 -11.26 16.10
CA HIS A 620 17.29 -10.56 14.96
C HIS A 620 18.36 -10.27 13.91
N ARG A 621 18.15 -10.75 12.68
CA ARG A 621 19.13 -10.67 11.58
C ARG A 621 18.59 -9.79 10.45
N PRO A 622 18.68 -8.46 10.57
CA PRO A 622 18.31 -7.55 9.48
C PRO A 622 19.31 -7.58 8.33
N ASP A 623 18.84 -7.22 7.15
CA ASP A 623 19.66 -6.90 5.98
C ASP A 623 20.05 -5.41 6.00
N VAL A 624 20.12 -4.74 4.84
CA VAL A 624 20.37 -3.30 4.79
C VAL A 624 19.22 -2.54 5.45
N ILE A 625 19.56 -1.68 6.41
CA ILE A 625 18.55 -0.96 7.20
C ILE A 625 18.21 0.37 6.51
N PHE A 626 16.93 0.59 6.24
CA PHE A 626 16.37 1.89 5.90
C PHE A 626 15.92 2.55 7.20
N GLY A 627 16.53 3.69 7.55
CA GLY A 627 16.34 4.28 8.87
C GLY A 627 17.06 5.60 9.04
N PHE A 628 16.75 6.27 10.14
CA PHE A 628 17.35 7.56 10.51
C PHE A 628 18.27 7.42 11.72
N SER A 629 19.53 7.78 11.55
CA SER A 629 20.44 8.16 12.63
C SER A 629 21.71 8.76 12.02
N PRO A 630 22.04 10.04 12.29
CA PRO A 630 23.30 10.65 11.84
C PRO A 630 24.52 10.09 12.59
N TYR A 631 24.31 9.27 13.61
CA TYR A 631 25.37 8.67 14.43
C TYR A 631 25.62 7.19 14.12
N SER A 632 24.82 6.59 13.23
CA SER A 632 25.01 5.22 12.79
C SER A 632 26.21 5.10 11.85
N LEU A 633 27.09 4.13 12.13
CA LEU A 633 28.25 3.82 11.29
C LEU A 633 27.87 3.21 9.92
N MET A 634 26.66 2.64 9.83
CA MET A 634 26.14 1.99 8.63
C MET A 634 24.73 2.53 8.37
N ASN A 635 24.65 3.69 7.69
CA ASN A 635 23.39 4.29 7.29
C ASN A 635 23.40 4.58 5.79
N LEU A 636 22.82 3.66 5.01
CA LEU A 636 22.82 3.79 3.55
C LEU A 636 21.98 4.98 3.09
N ILE A 637 20.83 5.21 3.72
CA ILE A 637 19.88 6.27 3.35
C ILE A 637 20.51 7.66 3.54
N VAL A 638 21.11 7.93 4.69
CA VAL A 638 21.86 9.18 4.91
C VAL A 638 23.00 9.32 3.91
N THR A 639 23.76 8.24 3.67
CA THR A 639 24.93 8.26 2.78
C THR A 639 24.55 8.66 1.35
N ILE A 640 23.56 7.99 0.74
CA ILE A 640 23.15 8.30 -0.63
C ILE A 640 22.43 9.65 -0.74
N SER A 641 21.77 10.12 0.32
CA SER A 641 21.19 11.46 0.38
C SER A 641 22.23 12.56 0.46
N VAL A 642 23.31 12.37 1.22
CA VAL A 642 24.45 13.31 1.22
C VAL A 642 25.11 13.34 -0.16
N TYR A 643 25.28 12.18 -0.81
CA TYR A 643 25.77 12.12 -2.18
C TYR A 643 24.87 12.90 -3.15
N ALA A 644 23.55 12.69 -3.07
CA ALA A 644 22.59 13.42 -3.90
C ALA A 644 22.59 14.92 -3.63
N ALA A 645 22.71 15.35 -2.37
CA ALA A 645 22.83 16.76 -2.00
C ALA A 645 24.09 17.40 -2.62
N ILE A 646 25.23 16.71 -2.58
CA ILE A 646 26.48 17.17 -3.20
C ILE A 646 26.32 17.27 -4.72
N CYS A 647 25.79 16.23 -5.37
CA CYS A 647 25.50 16.26 -6.82
C CYS A 647 24.61 17.44 -7.19
N LYS A 648 23.53 17.66 -6.43
CA LYS A 648 22.61 18.78 -6.65
C LYS A 648 23.30 20.14 -6.48
N HIS A 649 24.12 20.31 -5.44
CA HIS A 649 24.84 21.57 -5.19
C HIS A 649 25.85 21.89 -6.30
N GLU A 650 26.49 20.86 -6.86
CA GLU A 650 27.49 21.02 -7.93
C GLU A 650 26.89 21.02 -9.35
N GLY A 651 25.59 20.75 -9.49
CA GLY A 651 24.94 20.56 -10.80
C GLY A 651 25.44 19.32 -11.55
N ALA A 652 25.92 18.32 -10.82
CA ALA A 652 26.45 17.07 -11.36
C ALA A 652 25.35 15.99 -11.47
N PRO A 653 25.47 15.02 -12.41
CA PRO A 653 24.54 13.92 -12.51
C PRO A 653 24.58 13.02 -11.27
N LEU A 654 23.43 12.42 -10.93
CA LEU A 654 23.30 11.42 -9.88
C LEU A 654 23.64 10.03 -10.44
N ILE A 655 24.93 9.75 -10.55
CA ILE A 655 25.44 8.50 -11.10
C ILE A 655 25.39 7.39 -10.03
N PHE A 656 24.80 6.25 -10.35
CA PHE A 656 24.85 5.06 -9.52
C PHE A 656 26.25 4.44 -9.56
N ARG A 657 27.02 4.62 -8.48
CA ARG A 657 28.40 4.13 -8.35
C ARG A 657 28.47 2.71 -7.80
N GLY A 658 27.86 1.79 -8.52
CA GLY A 658 27.77 0.39 -8.14
C GLY A 658 27.95 -0.56 -9.33
N SER A 659 27.85 -1.84 -9.05
CA SER A 659 27.87 -2.89 -10.07
C SER A 659 26.58 -2.92 -10.90
N LYS A 660 26.67 -3.44 -12.13
CA LYS A 660 25.50 -3.64 -13.00
C LYS A 660 24.53 -4.67 -12.39
N GLU A 661 25.08 -5.61 -11.65
CA GLU A 661 24.38 -6.62 -10.87
C GLU A 661 23.56 -6.00 -9.73
N ALA A 662 24.11 -5.03 -8.99
CA ALA A 662 23.34 -4.29 -7.97
C ALA A 662 22.25 -3.41 -8.58
N TRP A 663 22.52 -2.78 -9.73
CA TRP A 663 21.57 -1.92 -10.42
C TRP A 663 20.34 -2.68 -10.93
N ASN A 664 20.55 -3.85 -11.56
CA ASN A 664 19.51 -4.64 -12.19
C ASN A 664 18.97 -5.80 -11.33
N GLY A 665 19.74 -6.23 -10.33
CA GLY A 665 19.41 -7.34 -9.46
C GLY A 665 18.35 -6.98 -8.42
N TYR A 666 17.70 -8.02 -7.89
CA TYR A 666 16.76 -7.85 -6.79
C TYR A 666 17.51 -7.61 -5.49
N ALA A 667 16.99 -6.66 -4.71
CA ALA A 667 17.44 -6.33 -3.38
C ALA A 667 16.26 -6.36 -2.40
N ILE A 668 16.59 -6.56 -1.13
CA ILE A 668 15.70 -6.39 0.02
C ILE A 668 16.24 -5.26 0.89
N ALA A 669 15.35 -4.66 1.67
CA ALA A 669 15.69 -3.71 2.71
C ALA A 669 14.89 -4.03 3.97
N THR A 670 15.35 -3.50 5.09
CA THR A 670 14.71 -3.66 6.38
C THR A 670 14.45 -2.29 6.97
N ASP A 671 13.20 -1.95 7.16
CA ASP A 671 12.79 -0.71 7.80
C ASP A 671 13.14 -0.74 9.30
N ALA A 672 13.72 0.35 9.82
CA ALA A 672 14.18 0.41 11.21
C ALA A 672 13.02 0.27 12.22
N ASP A 673 11.83 0.78 11.90
CA ASP A 673 10.65 0.64 12.75
C ASP A 673 10.13 -0.80 12.72
N LEU A 674 10.19 -1.46 11.56
CA LEU A 674 9.85 -2.88 11.45
C LEU A 674 10.81 -3.79 12.25
N ILE A 675 12.10 -3.44 12.36
CA ILE A 675 13.04 -4.17 13.23
C ILE A 675 12.62 -4.00 14.69
N ALA A 676 12.31 -2.77 15.12
CA ALA A 676 11.85 -2.50 16.48
C ALA A 676 10.56 -3.29 16.80
N GLU A 677 9.59 -3.32 15.88
CA GLU A 677 8.36 -4.12 15.99
C GLU A 677 8.66 -5.63 16.11
N HIS A 678 9.63 -6.13 15.34
CA HIS A 678 10.05 -7.53 15.35
C HIS A 678 10.75 -7.91 16.67
N GLU A 679 11.57 -7.02 17.24
CA GLU A 679 12.19 -7.20 18.56
C GLU A 679 11.13 -7.18 19.67
N ILE A 680 10.19 -6.23 19.61
CA ILE A 680 9.08 -6.15 20.58
C ILE A 680 8.22 -7.42 20.51
N TRP A 681 7.87 -7.89 19.30
CA TRP A 681 7.13 -9.14 19.10
C TRP A 681 7.84 -10.32 19.76
N ALA A 682 9.14 -10.49 19.53
CA ALA A 682 9.86 -11.63 20.06
C ALA A 682 9.97 -11.63 21.59
N CYS A 683 10.02 -10.43 22.16
CA CYS A 683 10.04 -10.21 23.59
C CYS A 683 8.65 -10.53 24.26
N VAL A 684 7.51 -10.56 23.52
CA VAL A 684 6.17 -10.82 24.10
C VAL A 684 5.48 -12.11 23.63
N ASP A 685 5.85 -12.66 22.48
CA ASP A 685 5.23 -13.87 21.91
C ASP A 685 5.98 -15.14 22.36
N PRO A 686 5.31 -16.10 23.03
CA PRO A 686 5.95 -17.35 23.44
C PRO A 686 6.55 -18.16 22.30
N ASN A 687 6.01 -18.08 21.07
CA ASN A 687 6.53 -18.81 19.92
C ASN A 687 7.86 -18.24 19.42
N ALA A 688 8.20 -17.01 19.79
CA ALA A 688 9.42 -16.35 19.36
C ALA A 688 10.60 -16.53 20.33
N GLN A 689 10.34 -17.13 21.50
CA GLN A 689 11.36 -17.32 22.53
C GLN A 689 12.39 -18.37 22.14
N ASN A 690 13.65 -18.06 22.40
CA ASN A 690 14.83 -18.89 22.18
C ASN A 690 15.05 -19.24 20.71
N GLU A 691 14.80 -18.28 19.82
CA GLU A 691 14.90 -18.45 18.39
C GLU A 691 15.70 -17.32 17.72
N ALA A 692 16.36 -17.66 16.62
CA ALA A 692 16.95 -16.69 15.71
C ALA A 692 16.06 -16.50 14.48
N PHE A 693 15.88 -15.25 14.06
CA PHE A 693 14.98 -14.85 12.98
C PHE A 693 15.64 -13.84 12.02
N ASN A 694 15.42 -14.04 10.74
CA ASN A 694 15.63 -13.01 9.71
C ASN A 694 14.55 -11.93 9.81
N ILE A 695 14.89 -10.72 9.36
CA ILE A 695 13.91 -9.64 9.22
C ILE A 695 14.24 -8.75 8.02
N HIS A 696 13.24 -8.52 7.17
CA HIS A 696 13.25 -7.58 6.05
C HIS A 696 11.80 -7.18 5.75
N ASN A 697 11.60 -6.22 4.83
CA ASN A 697 10.29 -5.61 4.56
C ASN A 697 9.23 -6.55 3.98
N GLY A 698 9.61 -7.77 3.55
CA GLY A 698 8.71 -8.74 2.94
C GLY A 698 8.41 -8.52 1.47
N ASP A 699 9.13 -7.62 0.80
CA ASP A 699 9.09 -7.38 -0.65
C ASP A 699 10.50 -7.34 -1.27
N LEU A 700 10.57 -7.24 -2.60
CA LEU A 700 11.80 -7.07 -3.38
C LEU A 700 11.71 -5.78 -4.18
N PHE A 701 12.85 -5.16 -4.44
CA PHE A 701 12.98 -4.00 -5.35
C PHE A 701 14.26 -4.09 -6.18
N LYS A 702 14.44 -3.17 -7.12
CA LYS A 702 15.72 -2.95 -7.82
C LYS A 702 16.20 -1.54 -7.57
N TRP A 703 17.51 -1.37 -7.39
CA TRP A 703 18.09 -0.05 -7.11
C TRP A 703 17.81 0.95 -8.20
N LYS A 704 17.73 0.54 -9.47
CA LYS A 704 17.36 1.45 -10.56
C LYS A 704 16.03 2.19 -10.38
N HIS A 705 15.05 1.56 -9.70
CA HIS A 705 13.78 2.21 -9.41
C HIS A 705 13.89 3.17 -8.23
N LEU A 706 14.56 2.78 -7.14
CA LEU A 706 14.75 3.66 -5.98
C LEU A 706 15.71 4.82 -6.28
N TRP A 707 16.66 4.63 -7.18
CA TRP A 707 17.59 5.67 -7.59
C TRP A 707 16.90 6.78 -8.37
N LYS A 708 15.92 6.41 -9.22
CA LYS A 708 15.04 7.37 -9.87
C LYS A 708 14.27 8.20 -8.83
N ILE A 709 13.71 7.55 -7.80
CA ILE A 709 13.01 8.25 -6.71
C ILE A 709 13.96 9.19 -5.97
N LEU A 710 15.18 8.74 -5.65
CA LEU A 710 16.18 9.59 -5.01
C LEU A 710 16.51 10.83 -5.88
N ALA A 711 16.63 10.66 -7.20
CA ALA A 711 16.86 11.76 -8.12
C ALA A 711 15.70 12.75 -8.14
N GLU A 712 14.46 12.24 -8.19
CA GLU A 712 13.22 13.04 -8.12
C GLU A 712 13.15 13.84 -6.80
N GLU A 713 13.44 13.21 -5.66
CA GLU A 713 13.42 13.84 -4.33
C GLU A 713 14.46 14.95 -4.14
N PHE A 714 15.58 14.89 -4.87
CA PHE A 714 16.63 15.92 -4.85
C PHE A 714 16.56 16.86 -6.07
N GLY A 715 15.59 16.67 -6.95
CA GLY A 715 15.39 17.48 -8.17
C GLY A 715 16.58 17.40 -9.14
N ILE A 716 17.12 16.20 -9.37
CA ILE A 716 18.22 15.93 -10.29
C ILE A 716 17.66 15.20 -11.52
N GLU A 717 17.69 15.83 -12.68
CA GLU A 717 17.17 15.23 -13.91
C GLU A 717 18.10 14.15 -14.48
N ASP A 718 19.40 14.44 -14.53
CA ASP A 718 20.41 13.52 -15.06
C ASP A 718 20.84 12.50 -13.99
N HIS A 719 20.34 11.28 -14.12
CA HIS A 719 20.58 10.20 -13.16
C HIS A 719 20.59 8.85 -13.85
N GLY A 720 21.27 7.88 -13.25
CA GLY A 720 21.24 6.49 -13.71
C GLY A 720 22.55 5.76 -13.57
N PHE A 721 22.68 4.67 -14.31
CA PHE A 721 23.89 3.85 -14.37
C PHE A 721 24.65 4.12 -15.67
N VAL A 722 25.93 4.45 -15.56
CA VAL A 722 26.82 4.69 -16.70
C VAL A 722 27.93 3.64 -16.72
N GLU A 723 27.96 2.84 -17.79
CA GLU A 723 28.92 1.75 -17.96
C GLU A 723 30.34 2.33 -18.13
N GLY A 724 31.24 2.06 -17.18
CA GLY A 724 32.63 2.54 -17.15
C GLY A 724 32.92 3.65 -16.14
N GLU A 725 31.96 4.55 -15.86
CA GLU A 725 32.05 5.51 -14.74
C GLU A 725 31.73 4.86 -13.39
N SER A 726 31.09 3.69 -13.41
CA SER A 726 30.88 2.79 -12.28
C SER A 726 32.17 2.20 -11.68
N ASN A 727 33.33 2.39 -12.33
CA ASN A 727 34.63 1.97 -11.80
C ASN A 727 35.17 2.90 -10.70
N ILE A 728 34.57 4.08 -10.53
CA ILE A 728 34.90 5.04 -9.47
C ILE A 728 33.91 4.84 -8.32
N THR A 729 34.44 4.44 -7.17
CA THR A 729 33.68 4.21 -5.93
C THR A 729 33.08 5.51 -5.36
N PHE A 730 32.07 5.39 -4.50
CA PHE A 730 31.56 6.51 -3.70
C PHE A 730 32.69 7.14 -2.87
N ALA A 731 33.53 6.33 -2.23
CA ALA A 731 34.66 6.82 -1.44
C ALA A 731 35.65 7.64 -2.26
N GLU A 732 36.00 7.21 -3.47
CA GLU A 732 36.86 7.97 -4.38
C GLU A 732 36.20 9.26 -4.86
N ALA A 733 34.91 9.20 -5.23
CA ALA A 733 34.17 10.35 -5.72
C ALA A 733 34.01 11.45 -4.64
N MET A 734 33.88 11.07 -3.37
CA MET A 734 33.60 11.98 -2.24
C MET A 734 34.85 12.44 -1.48
N LYS A 735 36.05 11.93 -1.81
CA LYS A 735 37.30 12.14 -1.05
C LYS A 735 37.62 13.60 -0.70
N ASP A 736 37.37 14.52 -1.63
CA ASP A 736 37.73 15.95 -1.47
C ASP A 736 36.48 16.85 -1.32
N LYS A 737 35.33 16.27 -0.93
CA LYS A 737 34.04 16.99 -0.86
C LYS A 737 33.70 17.56 0.53
N GLU A 738 34.59 17.44 1.52
CA GLU A 738 34.36 18.03 2.86
C GLU A 738 34.07 19.54 2.80
N PRO A 739 34.84 20.39 2.07
CA PRO A 739 34.53 21.82 1.99
C PRO A 739 33.18 22.12 1.31
N VAL A 740 32.79 21.28 0.34
CA VAL A 740 31.50 21.40 -0.35
C VAL A 740 30.36 21.06 0.61
N TRP A 741 30.54 20.01 1.41
CA TRP A 741 29.59 19.65 2.44
C TRP A 741 29.45 20.72 3.54
N GLU A 742 30.56 21.28 4.02
CA GLU A 742 30.53 22.40 4.97
C GLU A 742 29.78 23.60 4.41
N GLU A 743 29.95 23.91 3.12
CA GLU A 743 29.18 24.94 2.42
C GLU A 743 27.69 24.61 2.41
N ILE A 744 27.31 23.37 2.07
CA ILE A 744 25.91 22.91 2.08
C ILE A 744 25.31 23.03 3.48
N VAL A 745 26.01 22.53 4.50
CA VAL A 745 25.56 22.59 5.91
C VAL A 745 25.32 24.04 6.33
N LYS A 746 26.27 24.94 6.03
CA LYS A 746 26.17 26.36 6.37
C LYS A 746 25.06 27.08 5.61
N LYS A 747 24.98 26.88 4.29
CA LYS A 747 24.00 27.52 3.41
C LYS A 747 22.57 27.16 3.80
N ASN A 748 22.37 25.92 4.27
CA ASN A 748 21.04 25.37 4.50
C ASN A 748 20.68 25.15 5.98
N GLN A 749 21.58 25.57 6.89
CA GLN A 749 21.38 25.47 8.34
C GLN A 749 21.09 24.04 8.79
N LEU A 750 21.88 23.10 8.26
CA LEU A 750 21.78 21.69 8.63
C LEU A 750 22.41 21.43 10.00
N LEU A 751 22.14 20.24 10.53
CA LEU A 751 22.90 19.71 11.65
C LEU A 751 24.40 19.83 11.34
N PRO A 752 25.23 20.36 12.26
CA PRO A 752 26.65 20.64 12.01
C PRO A 752 27.49 19.36 12.05
N ASN A 753 27.15 18.40 11.19
CA ASN A 753 27.83 17.14 11.03
C ASN A 753 28.93 17.28 9.97
N LYS A 754 30.08 16.65 10.22
CA LYS A 754 31.15 16.51 9.22
C LYS A 754 30.77 15.47 8.17
N LEU A 755 31.35 15.56 6.98
CA LEU A 755 31.06 14.61 5.89
C LEU A 755 31.41 13.17 6.31
N GLU A 756 32.52 12.98 7.03
CA GLU A 756 32.94 11.69 7.58
C GLU A 756 31.95 11.06 8.58
N GLN A 757 31.05 11.85 9.17
CA GLN A 757 30.06 11.37 10.14
C GLN A 757 28.78 10.86 9.48
N VAL A 758 28.41 11.43 8.33
CA VAL A 758 27.16 11.13 7.61
C VAL A 758 27.39 10.36 6.31
N GLY A 759 28.60 10.41 5.77
CA GLY A 759 29.04 9.75 4.55
C GLY A 759 29.66 8.38 4.84
N GLY A 760 28.84 7.35 4.95
CA GLY A 760 29.27 5.95 5.05
C GLY A 760 29.73 5.37 3.72
N TRP A 761 30.65 6.04 3.01
CA TRP A 761 30.99 5.73 1.61
C TRP A 761 31.47 4.29 1.41
N TRP A 762 32.36 3.82 2.28
CA TRP A 762 32.86 2.43 2.25
C TRP A 762 31.72 1.40 2.36
N PHE A 763 30.66 1.73 3.10
CA PHE A 763 29.51 0.86 3.28
C PHE A 763 28.63 0.89 2.04
N ALA A 764 28.39 2.05 1.43
CA ALA A 764 27.71 2.15 0.15
C ALA A 764 28.46 1.37 -0.96
N ASP A 765 29.78 1.53 -1.04
CA ASP A 765 30.64 0.80 -1.97
C ASP A 765 30.53 -0.72 -1.79
N LEU A 766 30.54 -1.19 -0.54
CA LEU A 766 30.37 -2.59 -0.22
C LEU A 766 28.97 -3.10 -0.65
N MET A 767 27.91 -2.35 -0.33
CA MET A 767 26.54 -2.74 -0.61
C MET A 767 26.21 -2.75 -2.10
N PHE A 768 26.79 -1.84 -2.88
CA PHE A 768 26.56 -1.73 -4.32
C PHE A 768 27.60 -2.48 -5.16
N GLY A 769 28.69 -2.95 -4.55
CA GLY A 769 29.80 -3.61 -5.25
C GLY A 769 29.49 -5.02 -5.77
N GLY A 770 28.38 -5.65 -5.35
CA GLY A 770 28.00 -6.99 -5.77
C GLY A 770 26.49 -7.20 -5.85
N PRO A 771 26.03 -8.40 -6.27
CA PRO A 771 24.61 -8.71 -6.35
C PRO A 771 23.95 -8.63 -4.97
N GLY A 772 22.68 -8.20 -4.96
CA GLY A 772 21.86 -8.18 -3.74
C GLY A 772 21.77 -9.55 -3.08
N ILE A 773 22.01 -9.58 -1.78
CA ILE A 773 21.80 -10.74 -0.92
C ILE A 773 20.34 -10.76 -0.49
N VAL A 774 19.71 -11.94 -0.48
CA VAL A 774 18.31 -12.11 -0.08
C VAL A 774 18.22 -13.11 1.07
N THR A 775 17.55 -12.74 2.15
CA THR A 775 17.16 -13.62 3.26
C THR A 775 15.70 -14.06 3.09
N ASN A 776 15.27 -15.04 3.86
CA ASN A 776 13.92 -15.59 3.81
C ASN A 776 13.20 -15.34 5.16
N LEU A 777 11.93 -14.94 5.11
CA LEU A 777 11.09 -14.63 6.30
C LEU A 777 10.15 -15.75 6.73
N ASN A 778 10.29 -16.95 6.17
CA ASN A 778 9.34 -18.03 6.41
C ASN A 778 9.30 -18.37 7.90
N LYS A 779 10.45 -18.44 8.57
CA LYS A 779 10.51 -18.75 10.00
C LYS A 779 9.79 -17.70 10.85
N SER A 780 10.04 -16.40 10.62
CA SER A 780 9.36 -15.32 11.35
C SER A 780 7.84 -15.40 11.16
N LYS A 781 7.37 -15.61 9.92
CA LYS A 781 5.93 -15.76 9.62
C LYS A 781 5.31 -17.03 10.21
N GLU A 782 6.02 -18.15 10.13
CA GLU A 782 5.59 -19.44 10.70
C GLU A 782 5.48 -19.37 12.23
N HIS A 783 6.27 -18.50 12.87
CA HIS A 783 6.22 -18.25 14.31
C HIS A 783 5.26 -17.11 14.72
N GLY A 784 4.60 -16.45 13.77
CA GLY A 784 3.51 -15.49 14.04
C GLY A 784 3.80 -14.03 13.70
N PHE A 785 5.01 -13.68 13.24
CA PHE A 785 5.33 -12.32 12.82
C PHE A 785 4.92 -12.06 11.37
N LEU A 786 3.84 -11.30 11.19
CA LEU A 786 3.31 -10.94 9.86
C LEU A 786 3.57 -9.47 9.48
N GLY A 787 4.37 -8.75 10.27
CA GLY A 787 4.76 -7.36 9.97
C GLY A 787 5.45 -7.25 8.61
N PHE A 788 5.13 -6.18 7.87
CA PHE A 788 5.75 -5.89 6.58
C PHE A 788 5.84 -4.37 6.37
N ARG A 789 6.63 -3.97 5.37
CA ARG A 789 6.66 -2.61 4.81
C ARG A 789 6.76 -2.67 3.31
N ASN A 790 6.21 -1.68 2.62
CA ASN A 790 6.48 -1.48 1.20
C ASN A 790 7.81 -0.73 1.08
N SER A 791 8.85 -1.36 0.55
CA SER A 791 10.21 -0.80 0.52
C SER A 791 10.29 0.54 -0.21
N LYS A 792 9.48 0.74 -1.25
CA LYS A 792 9.39 2.03 -1.96
C LYS A 792 8.83 3.14 -1.05
N LYS A 793 7.74 2.86 -0.33
CA LYS A 793 7.13 3.82 0.61
C LYS A 793 8.02 4.08 1.82
N SER A 794 8.64 3.03 2.37
CA SER A 794 9.63 3.12 3.45
C SER A 794 10.81 4.01 3.04
N PHE A 795 11.38 3.80 1.85
CA PHE A 795 12.48 4.61 1.31
C PHE A 795 12.14 6.11 1.33
N VAL A 796 10.99 6.50 0.78
CA VAL A 796 10.52 7.90 0.76
C VAL A 796 10.32 8.43 2.17
N SER A 797 9.67 7.67 3.06
CA SER A 797 9.44 8.08 4.44
C SER A 797 10.74 8.40 5.19
N TRP A 798 11.79 7.60 4.99
CA TRP A 798 13.09 7.86 5.61
C TRP A 798 13.84 9.04 4.98
N LEU A 799 13.68 9.29 3.67
CA LEU A 799 14.15 10.53 3.03
C LEU A 799 13.49 11.75 3.68
N ASP A 800 12.18 11.71 3.93
CA ASP A 800 11.43 12.82 4.53
C ASP A 800 11.78 13.01 6.00
N LYS A 801 11.98 11.93 6.77
CA LYS A 801 12.44 12.02 8.16
C LYS A 801 13.81 12.69 8.25
N MET A 802 14.73 12.40 7.32
CA MET A 802 16.04 13.09 7.24
C MET A 802 15.93 14.59 6.95
N LYS A 803 15.02 14.98 6.06
CA LYS A 803 14.75 16.40 5.76
C LYS A 803 14.22 17.10 7.02
N THR A 804 13.30 16.46 7.74
CA THR A 804 12.70 16.98 8.98
C THR A 804 13.75 17.26 10.06
N TYR A 805 14.69 16.33 10.27
CA TYR A 805 15.80 16.52 11.21
C TYR A 805 16.98 17.35 10.67
N LYS A 806 16.85 17.94 9.48
CA LYS A 806 17.89 18.77 8.83
C LYS A 806 19.24 18.06 8.72
N ALA A 807 19.25 16.78 8.38
CA ALA A 807 20.50 16.02 8.23
C ALA A 807 21.20 16.26 6.87
N THR A 808 20.45 16.53 5.80
CA THR A 808 21.01 16.58 4.42
C THR A 808 20.49 17.69 3.50
N HIS A 809 19.68 18.63 4.00
CA HIS A 809 18.85 19.45 3.13
C HIS A 809 19.55 20.64 2.43
N ILE A 810 19.17 20.91 1.18
CA ILE A 810 19.38 22.18 0.47
C ILE A 810 18.00 22.83 0.32
N GLN A 811 17.74 24.02 0.91
CA GLN A 811 16.40 24.64 1.08
C GLN A 811 15.42 24.31 -0.08
N LYS A 812 14.28 23.67 0.18
CA LYS A 812 13.02 24.30 0.60
C LYS A 812 12.45 23.67 1.89
N LYS A 813 12.16 24.49 2.89
CA LYS A 813 11.69 24.09 4.23
C LYS A 813 10.38 23.30 4.17
N LYS A 814 10.35 22.17 4.88
CA LYS A 814 9.13 21.46 5.31
C LYS A 814 9.46 20.65 6.56
N GLN A 815 8.66 20.82 7.61
CA GLN A 815 8.80 20.15 8.91
C GLN A 815 7.54 19.30 9.07
N VAL A 816 7.68 17.97 9.16
CA VAL A 816 6.56 17.03 9.22
C VAL A 816 6.37 16.55 10.67
N ASN A 817 5.14 16.67 11.16
CA ASN A 817 4.62 16.02 12.37
C ASN A 817 3.32 15.29 11.96
N MET A 818 3.12 14.08 12.44
CA MET A 818 2.05 13.16 12.01
C MET A 818 0.74 13.36 12.80
N SER A 819 -0.42 13.40 12.12
CA SER A 819 -1.76 13.52 12.74
C SER A 819 -2.79 12.48 12.23
N TRP A 820 -4.00 12.52 12.82
CA TRP A 820 -4.92 11.42 13.11
C TRP A 820 -5.88 10.95 11.96
N TRP A 821 -5.69 11.37 10.70
CA TRP A 821 -6.64 11.18 9.56
C TRP A 821 -7.01 9.75 9.11
N TRP A 822 -6.46 8.69 9.72
CA TRP A 822 -6.73 7.30 9.34
C TRP A 822 -8.14 6.76 9.69
N SER A 823 -8.97 7.48 10.44
CA SER A 823 -10.24 6.93 10.96
C SER A 823 -11.51 7.32 10.19
N GLY A 824 -11.47 8.28 9.26
CA GLY A 824 -12.66 8.80 8.58
C GLY A 824 -13.19 7.96 7.40
N ALA A 825 -12.36 7.09 6.81
CA ALA A 825 -12.72 6.37 5.58
C ALA A 825 -13.77 5.24 5.76
N ILE A 826 -14.20 4.96 6.99
CA ILE A 826 -15.15 3.88 7.32
C ILE A 826 -16.56 4.43 7.68
N GLY A 827 -16.74 5.74 7.84
CA GLY A 827 -18.00 6.33 8.33
C GLY A 827 -19.12 6.52 7.30
N ALA A 828 -18.82 6.57 6.01
CA ALA A 828 -19.79 7.02 4.99
C ALA A 828 -20.87 5.99 4.61
N ALA A 829 -20.93 4.83 5.26
CA ALA A 829 -21.90 3.78 4.94
C ALA A 829 -22.54 3.10 6.16
N LYS A 830 -23.14 3.86 7.09
CA LYS A 830 -24.36 3.40 7.79
C LYS A 830 -25.06 4.48 8.65
N LYS A 831 -26.27 4.81 8.18
CA LYS A 831 -27.50 5.15 8.92
C LYS A 831 -27.60 6.47 9.72
N LYS A 832 -28.40 7.35 9.11
CA LYS A 832 -29.58 8.01 9.70
C LYS A 832 -30.32 7.13 10.73
N LEU A 833 -30.83 7.82 11.77
CA LEU A 833 -31.68 7.39 12.89
C LEU A 833 -30.91 7.10 14.18
N GLU A 834 -30.62 8.17 14.93
CA GLU A 834 -30.90 8.28 16.36
C GLU A 834 -30.97 9.78 16.68
N GLU A 835 -32.20 10.31 16.82
CA GLU A 835 -32.44 11.58 17.49
C GLU A 835 -32.31 11.31 18.98
N ASP A 836 -31.25 11.80 19.64
CA ASP A 836 -31.26 11.99 21.09
C ASP A 836 -30.26 13.07 21.55
N GLU A 837 -30.84 14.05 22.25
CA GLU A 837 -30.33 15.10 23.14
C GLU A 837 -29.00 15.83 22.81
N ALA A 838 -29.15 17.11 22.43
CA ALA A 838 -28.05 18.07 22.26
C ALA A 838 -27.14 18.17 23.50
N PRO A 839 -25.82 18.02 23.36
CA PRO A 839 -24.87 18.23 24.45
C PRO A 839 -24.92 19.68 24.95
N ARG A 840 -24.85 19.86 26.27
CA ARG A 840 -24.84 21.18 26.93
C ARG A 840 -23.47 21.86 26.75
N GLY A 841 -23.17 22.35 25.53
CA GLY A 841 -22.03 23.22 25.20
C GLY A 841 -21.42 22.92 23.82
N TYR A 842 -21.08 23.96 23.04
CA TYR A 842 -20.33 23.83 21.78
C TYR A 842 -18.82 23.96 22.05
N GLN A 843 -18.01 23.10 21.44
CA GLN A 843 -16.56 23.15 21.55
C GLN A 843 -15.96 24.21 20.63
N SER A 844 -16.48 24.30 19.40
CA SER A 844 -16.03 25.28 18.41
C SER A 844 -17.22 25.99 17.76
N VAL A 845 -16.97 27.22 17.31
CA VAL A 845 -17.92 28.09 16.62
C VAL A 845 -17.31 28.57 15.30
N ALA A 846 -17.89 28.14 14.17
CA ALA A 846 -17.46 28.46 12.82
C ALA A 846 -18.23 29.66 12.25
N LEU A 847 -17.54 30.54 11.53
CA LEU A 847 -18.13 31.60 10.70
C LEU A 847 -17.77 31.34 9.23
N ILE A 848 -18.74 30.87 8.44
CA ILE A 848 -18.56 30.57 7.01
C ILE A 848 -18.96 31.80 6.18
N LEU A 849 -18.02 32.40 5.46
CA LEU A 849 -18.27 33.52 4.55
C LEU A 849 -18.46 32.98 3.13
N GLY A 850 -19.68 33.06 2.63
CA GLY A 850 -20.08 32.41 1.38
C GLY A 850 -20.76 31.06 1.61
N VAL A 851 -21.62 30.95 2.63
CA VAL A 851 -22.26 29.67 3.04
C VAL A 851 -23.12 29.02 1.95
N THR A 852 -23.62 29.79 0.99
CA THR A 852 -24.35 29.27 -0.18
C THR A 852 -23.44 29.04 -1.39
N GLY A 853 -22.12 29.14 -1.22
CA GLY A 853 -21.10 28.84 -2.23
C GLY A 853 -20.87 27.34 -2.37
N ILE A 854 -20.08 26.94 -3.36
CA ILE A 854 -19.84 25.52 -3.68
C ILE A 854 -19.16 24.76 -2.53
N VAL A 855 -18.16 25.36 -1.88
CA VAL A 855 -17.51 24.79 -0.68
C VAL A 855 -18.23 25.21 0.61
N GLY A 856 -18.77 26.44 0.65
CA GLY A 856 -19.51 26.91 1.81
C GLY A 856 -20.74 26.05 2.13
N ASN A 857 -21.40 25.48 1.13
CA ASN A 857 -22.49 24.53 1.33
C ASN A 857 -21.99 23.19 1.92
N SER A 858 -20.86 22.67 1.44
CA SER A 858 -20.23 21.47 2.01
C SER A 858 -19.79 21.68 3.46
N LEU A 859 -19.18 22.83 3.79
CA LEU A 859 -18.85 23.20 5.18
C LEU A 859 -20.11 23.28 6.06
N ALA A 860 -21.20 23.84 5.54
CA ALA A 860 -22.47 23.94 6.26
C ALA A 860 -23.11 22.57 6.56
N GLU A 861 -22.91 21.59 5.67
CA GLU A 861 -23.34 20.21 5.85
C GLU A 861 -22.44 19.43 6.81
N ILE A 862 -21.12 19.59 6.69
CA ILE A 862 -20.13 18.76 7.39
C ILE A 862 -19.89 19.26 8.81
N LEU A 863 -19.62 20.55 9.03
CA LEU A 863 -19.26 21.09 10.35
C LEU A 863 -20.20 20.63 11.50
N PRO A 864 -21.53 20.62 11.34
CA PRO A 864 -22.43 20.22 12.41
C PRO A 864 -22.51 18.72 12.70
N LEU A 865 -21.87 17.86 11.88
CA LEU A 865 -21.88 16.41 12.10
C LEU A 865 -21.14 16.07 13.41
N SER A 866 -21.65 15.06 14.13
CA SER A 866 -21.18 14.70 15.48
C SER A 866 -19.72 14.21 15.52
N ASP A 867 -19.21 13.71 14.40
CA ASP A 867 -17.86 13.19 14.22
C ASP A 867 -16.89 14.21 13.60
N THR A 868 -17.35 15.44 13.33
CA THR A 868 -16.48 16.45 12.72
C THR A 868 -15.42 16.94 13.70
N PRO A 869 -14.12 16.93 13.32
CA PRO A 869 -13.03 17.37 14.19
C PRO A 869 -13.22 18.80 14.70
N GLY A 870 -12.92 19.03 15.98
CA GLY A 870 -13.18 20.30 16.67
C GLY A 870 -14.65 20.49 17.10
N GLY A 871 -15.54 19.53 16.79
CA GLY A 871 -16.95 19.56 17.16
C GLY A 871 -17.21 19.15 18.61
N PRO A 872 -18.44 19.32 19.13
CA PRO A 872 -19.62 19.80 18.41
C PRO A 872 -19.49 21.27 17.96
N TRP A 873 -19.78 21.52 16.69
CA TRP A 873 -19.69 22.87 16.10
C TRP A 873 -21.01 23.62 16.17
N LYS A 874 -20.94 24.89 16.56
CA LYS A 874 -21.95 25.89 16.21
C LYS A 874 -21.53 26.55 14.91
N VAL A 875 -22.47 26.78 13.98
CA VAL A 875 -22.14 27.32 12.66
C VAL A 875 -22.95 28.58 12.35
N TYR A 876 -22.24 29.68 12.09
CA TYR A 876 -22.75 30.90 11.49
C TYR A 876 -22.47 30.90 9.99
N GLY A 877 -23.49 31.13 9.18
CA GLY A 877 -23.36 31.14 7.72
C GLY A 877 -23.71 32.49 7.13
N VAL A 878 -22.78 33.12 6.41
CA VAL A 878 -22.97 34.46 5.83
C VAL A 878 -23.12 34.38 4.31
N ALA A 879 -24.15 35.03 3.79
CA ALA A 879 -24.32 35.30 2.36
C ALA A 879 -25.23 36.53 2.14
N ARG A 880 -25.22 37.11 0.93
CA ARG A 880 -25.99 38.34 0.61
C ARG A 880 -27.47 38.12 0.36
N ARG A 881 -27.82 36.97 -0.24
CA ARG A 881 -29.19 36.64 -0.63
C ARG A 881 -29.96 36.11 0.57
N SER A 882 -31.26 35.94 0.44
CA SER A 882 -32.01 35.13 1.39
C SER A 882 -31.51 33.68 1.33
N ARG A 883 -31.63 32.95 2.46
CA ARG A 883 -31.30 31.53 2.51
C ARG A 883 -32.18 30.77 1.51
N PRO A 884 -31.59 29.97 0.60
CA PRO A 884 -32.35 29.18 -0.36
C PRO A 884 -32.79 27.84 0.25
N ASP A 885 -33.92 27.30 -0.23
CA ASP A 885 -34.52 26.05 0.22
C ASP A 885 -33.52 24.88 0.24
N TRP A 886 -32.67 24.75 -0.78
CA TRP A 886 -31.68 23.67 -0.89
C TRP A 886 -30.56 23.72 0.17
N ASN A 887 -30.44 24.82 0.92
CA ASN A 887 -29.50 24.96 2.03
C ASN A 887 -30.19 24.91 3.40
N GLU A 888 -31.53 24.85 3.46
CA GLU A 888 -32.28 24.91 4.72
C GLU A 888 -32.06 23.70 5.63
N ASP A 889 -31.77 22.53 5.05
CA ASP A 889 -31.51 21.29 5.80
C ASP A 889 -30.27 21.37 6.72
N ASN A 890 -29.38 22.34 6.49
CA ASN A 890 -28.17 22.51 7.28
C ASN A 890 -28.47 23.22 8.61
N PRO A 891 -28.01 22.74 9.77
CA PRO A 891 -28.26 23.39 11.06
C PRO A 891 -27.31 24.60 11.27
N VAL A 892 -27.51 25.64 10.46
CA VAL A 892 -26.70 26.87 10.43
C VAL A 892 -27.52 28.08 10.86
N GLU A 893 -26.94 28.95 11.68
CA GLU A 893 -27.44 30.30 11.96
C GLU A 893 -27.11 31.22 10.77
N TYR A 894 -28.08 31.34 9.85
CA TYR A 894 -27.91 32.11 8.62
C TYR A 894 -27.98 33.62 8.87
N ILE A 895 -26.94 34.34 8.40
CA ILE A 895 -26.80 35.79 8.50
C ILE A 895 -26.76 36.36 7.10
N GLN A 896 -27.83 37.04 6.71
CA GLN A 896 -27.83 37.80 5.47
C GLN A 896 -26.93 39.03 5.65
N CYS A 897 -25.82 39.17 4.94
CA CYS A 897 -24.90 40.32 5.04
C CYS A 897 -24.14 40.55 3.73
N ASP A 898 -24.01 41.81 3.30
CA ASP A 898 -23.03 42.21 2.29
C ASP A 898 -21.70 42.57 2.93
N ILE A 899 -20.71 41.68 2.78
CA ILE A 899 -19.39 41.90 3.36
C ILE A 899 -18.54 42.96 2.64
N SER A 900 -19.02 43.47 1.50
CA SER A 900 -18.40 44.63 0.84
C SER A 900 -18.83 45.97 1.46
N ASP A 901 -19.96 46.01 2.17
CA ASP A 901 -20.41 47.17 2.94
C ASP A 901 -19.81 47.11 4.36
N THR A 902 -18.85 47.98 4.65
CA THR A 902 -18.17 48.05 5.95
C THR A 902 -19.15 48.29 7.11
N ALA A 903 -20.16 49.14 6.93
CA ALA A 903 -21.11 49.48 8.00
C ALA A 903 -22.07 48.32 8.28
N GLU A 904 -22.54 47.64 7.22
CA GLU A 904 -23.38 46.45 7.36
C GLU A 904 -22.61 45.30 8.01
N THR A 905 -21.39 45.03 7.54
CA THR A 905 -20.50 43.99 8.09
C THR A 905 -20.24 44.22 9.57
N GLN A 906 -19.90 45.45 9.95
CA GLN A 906 -19.70 45.81 11.35
C GLN A 906 -20.98 45.60 12.17
N SER A 907 -22.15 46.03 11.68
CA SER A 907 -23.42 45.92 12.40
C SER A 907 -23.87 44.46 12.65
N LYS A 908 -23.55 43.56 11.72
CA LYS A 908 -23.99 42.16 11.76
C LYS A 908 -22.98 41.23 12.41
N LEU A 909 -21.70 41.34 12.06
CA LEU A 909 -20.67 40.40 12.50
C LEU A 909 -20.04 40.76 13.86
N SER A 910 -20.06 42.03 14.28
CA SER A 910 -19.46 42.44 15.57
C SER A 910 -20.20 41.91 16.81
N LYS A 911 -21.36 41.26 16.61
CA LYS A 911 -22.16 40.63 17.67
C LYS A 911 -21.78 39.17 17.92
N LEU A 912 -20.97 38.58 17.05
CA LEU A 912 -20.62 37.16 17.07
C LEU A 912 -19.36 36.93 17.92
N THR A 913 -19.46 37.22 19.21
CA THR A 913 -18.32 37.21 20.14
C THR A 913 -17.80 35.80 20.46
N ASP A 914 -18.57 34.77 20.16
CA ASP A 914 -18.25 33.37 20.42
C ASP A 914 -17.50 32.69 19.27
N VAL A 915 -17.30 33.36 18.13
CA VAL A 915 -16.58 32.81 16.96
C VAL A 915 -15.16 32.38 17.34
N THR A 916 -14.81 31.18 16.90
CA THR A 916 -13.47 30.57 17.12
C THR A 916 -12.71 30.36 15.80
N HIS A 917 -13.41 30.09 14.69
CA HIS A 917 -12.81 29.80 13.40
C HIS A 917 -13.55 30.56 12.29
N ILE A 918 -12.80 31.18 11.38
CA ILE A 918 -13.34 31.87 10.20
C ILE A 918 -13.01 31.03 8.96
N PHE A 919 -14.00 30.71 8.14
CA PHE A 919 -13.85 30.03 6.85
C PHE A 919 -14.23 31.00 5.72
N TYR A 920 -13.24 31.51 4.99
CA TYR A 920 -13.45 32.48 3.91
C TYR A 920 -13.46 31.80 2.54
N VAL A 921 -14.66 31.49 2.03
CA VAL A 921 -14.89 30.70 0.80
C VAL A 921 -15.71 31.48 -0.24
N THR A 922 -15.47 32.79 -0.33
CA THR A 922 -16.19 33.71 -1.22
C THR A 922 -15.25 34.65 -1.97
N TRP A 923 -15.72 35.19 -3.10
CA TRP A 923 -15.01 36.21 -3.87
C TRP A 923 -15.99 37.06 -4.68
N ALA A 924 -15.51 38.18 -5.22
CA ALA A 924 -16.20 39.01 -6.17
C ALA A 924 -15.41 39.07 -7.49
N SER A 925 -16.12 39.00 -8.61
CA SER A 925 -15.56 39.15 -9.95
C SER A 925 -15.73 40.58 -10.45
N LYS A 926 -14.66 41.16 -10.98
CA LYS A 926 -14.59 42.48 -11.64
C LYS A 926 -14.00 42.35 -13.03
N ALA A 927 -13.92 43.47 -13.75
CA ALA A 927 -13.49 43.47 -15.15
C ALA A 927 -11.97 43.32 -15.28
N THR A 928 -11.20 43.85 -14.32
CA THR A 928 -9.73 43.75 -14.29
C THR A 928 -9.24 43.10 -12.99
N GLU A 929 -8.01 42.58 -13.01
CA GLU A 929 -7.44 41.99 -11.79
C GLU A 929 -7.12 43.05 -10.72
N GLU A 930 -6.83 44.29 -11.11
CA GLU A 930 -6.68 45.43 -10.18
C GLU A 930 -7.98 45.69 -9.40
N GLU A 931 -9.11 45.77 -10.09
CA GLU A 931 -10.42 45.91 -9.45
C GLU A 931 -10.76 44.69 -8.58
N ASN A 932 -10.35 43.48 -8.99
CA ASN A 932 -10.47 42.27 -8.17
C ASN A 932 -9.66 42.39 -6.88
N CYS A 933 -8.42 42.89 -6.94
CA CYS A 933 -7.57 43.10 -5.76
C CYS A 933 -8.24 44.09 -4.78
N GLU A 934 -8.75 45.20 -5.28
CA GLU A 934 -9.42 46.22 -4.46
C GLU A 934 -10.66 45.66 -3.74
N ILE A 935 -11.60 45.07 -4.48
CA ILE A 935 -12.87 44.64 -3.91
C ILE A 935 -12.73 43.43 -2.98
N ASN A 936 -11.92 42.44 -3.37
CA ASN A 936 -11.74 41.22 -2.56
C ASN A 936 -10.93 41.53 -1.30
N GLY A 937 -9.91 42.39 -1.41
CA GLY A 937 -9.17 42.89 -0.25
C GLY A 937 -10.06 43.67 0.71
N LEU A 938 -10.96 44.52 0.21
CA LEU A 938 -11.94 45.25 1.04
C LEU A 938 -12.90 44.30 1.76
N MET A 939 -13.52 43.36 1.03
CA MET A 939 -14.46 42.38 1.59
C MET A 939 -13.85 41.58 2.73
N PHE A 940 -12.64 41.05 2.52
CA PHE A 940 -11.97 40.25 3.55
C PHE A 940 -11.55 41.09 4.76
N ARG A 941 -11.01 42.29 4.51
CA ARG A 941 -10.63 43.22 5.58
C ARG A 941 -11.82 43.63 6.44
N ASN A 942 -12.99 43.90 5.84
CA ASN A 942 -14.21 44.23 6.58
C ASN A 942 -14.60 43.11 7.56
N VAL A 943 -14.52 41.84 7.14
CA VAL A 943 -14.82 40.69 7.99
C VAL A 943 -13.83 40.59 9.15
N LEU A 944 -12.52 40.61 8.85
CA LEU A 944 -11.48 40.46 9.87
C LEU A 944 -11.53 41.60 10.90
N GLN A 945 -11.74 42.85 10.47
CA GLN A 945 -11.85 44.00 11.37
C GLN A 945 -13.13 43.99 12.22
N ALA A 946 -14.21 43.37 11.73
CA ALA A 946 -15.44 43.23 12.50
C ALA A 946 -15.36 42.13 13.57
N VAL A 947 -14.59 41.05 13.33
CA VAL A 947 -14.58 39.84 14.17
C VAL A 947 -13.36 39.77 15.11
N ILE A 948 -12.14 40.02 14.62
CA ILE A 948 -10.90 39.87 15.42
C ILE A 948 -10.95 40.65 16.75
N PRO A 949 -11.41 41.91 16.80
CA PRO A 949 -11.40 42.69 18.04
C PRO A 949 -12.43 42.21 19.09
N ILE A 950 -13.51 41.54 18.66
CA ILE A 950 -14.67 41.21 19.51
C ILE A 950 -14.79 39.74 19.88
N ALA A 951 -14.10 38.85 19.15
CA ALA A 951 -14.09 37.42 19.39
C ALA A 951 -12.86 37.06 20.25
N PRO A 952 -12.97 37.03 21.60
CA PRO A 952 -11.84 36.70 22.46
C PRO A 952 -11.24 35.33 22.17
N ASN A 953 -12.07 34.35 21.80
CA ASN A 953 -11.70 32.95 21.56
C ASN A 953 -11.42 32.63 20.09
N LEU A 954 -11.23 33.64 19.23
CA LEU A 954 -10.81 33.40 17.85
C LEU A 954 -9.44 32.70 17.86
N CYS A 955 -9.34 31.57 17.17
CA CYS A 955 -8.17 30.71 17.08
C CYS A 955 -7.58 30.66 15.67
N HIS A 956 -8.40 30.65 14.63
CA HIS A 956 -7.93 30.38 13.27
C HIS A 956 -8.73 31.11 12.18
N VAL A 957 -8.05 31.46 11.08
CA VAL A 957 -8.62 32.01 9.84
C VAL A 957 -8.22 31.14 8.64
N CYS A 958 -9.16 30.37 8.12
CA CYS A 958 -9.03 29.54 6.92
C CYS A 958 -9.41 30.39 5.67
N LEU A 959 -8.50 30.53 4.69
CA LEU A 959 -8.69 31.33 3.47
C LEU A 959 -8.64 30.46 2.20
N GLN A 960 -9.73 30.42 1.43
CA GLN A 960 -9.75 29.74 0.13
C GLN A 960 -9.31 30.66 -1.01
N THR A 961 -8.35 30.20 -1.82
CA THR A 961 -7.88 30.83 -3.06
C THR A 961 -8.04 29.86 -4.24
N GLY A 962 -6.95 29.43 -4.89
CA GLY A 962 -7.01 28.45 -5.99
C GLY A 962 -5.77 28.37 -6.87
N GLY A 963 -5.81 27.50 -7.88
CA GLY A 963 -4.73 27.26 -8.83
C GLY A 963 -4.22 28.50 -9.58
N LYS A 964 -5.04 29.57 -9.70
CA LYS A 964 -4.60 30.87 -10.28
C LYS A 964 -3.41 31.51 -9.57
N HIS A 965 -3.08 31.06 -8.35
CA HIS A 965 -1.84 31.46 -7.69
C HIS A 965 -0.60 31.17 -8.55
N TYR A 966 -0.62 30.09 -9.35
CA TYR A 966 0.55 29.61 -10.09
C TYR A 966 0.57 29.99 -11.56
N VAL A 967 -0.61 30.26 -12.12
CA VAL A 967 -0.82 30.51 -13.55
C VAL A 967 -1.26 31.95 -13.86
N GLY A 968 -1.56 32.74 -12.83
CA GLY A 968 -1.98 34.13 -12.97
C GLY A 968 -3.49 34.34 -13.07
N PRO A 969 -3.93 35.60 -13.13
CA PRO A 969 -5.33 35.94 -13.32
C PRO A 969 -5.82 35.58 -14.72
N PHE A 970 -7.14 35.39 -14.87
CA PHE A 970 -7.74 34.96 -16.13
C PHE A 970 -7.39 35.86 -17.31
N GLU A 971 -7.27 37.17 -17.09
CA GLU A 971 -6.94 38.15 -18.13
C GLU A 971 -5.49 38.03 -18.65
N LEU A 972 -4.59 37.42 -17.87
CA LEU A 972 -3.17 37.27 -18.21
C LEU A 972 -2.78 35.84 -18.59
N TYR A 973 -3.74 34.92 -18.69
CA TYR A 973 -3.44 33.54 -19.12
C TYR A 973 -2.78 33.49 -20.49
N GLY A 974 -1.63 32.81 -20.55
CA GLY A 974 -0.79 32.71 -21.74
C GLY A 974 -0.05 34.01 -22.11
N GLN A 975 -0.24 35.10 -21.36
CA GLN A 975 0.45 36.37 -21.55
C GLN A 975 1.62 36.55 -20.58
N ILE A 976 1.52 35.94 -19.40
CA ILE A 976 2.62 35.82 -18.44
C ILE A 976 3.14 34.38 -18.42
N GLU A 977 4.44 34.25 -18.23
CA GLU A 977 5.10 32.96 -18.06
C GLU A 977 4.66 32.36 -16.72
N ALA A 978 3.78 31.37 -16.79
CA ALA A 978 3.38 30.59 -15.63
C ALA A 978 4.54 29.70 -15.16
N HIS A 979 4.47 29.23 -13.92
CA HIS A 979 5.37 28.18 -13.45
C HIS A 979 5.19 26.88 -14.25
N ASP A 980 6.15 25.97 -14.15
CA ASP A 980 6.02 24.62 -14.70
C ASP A 980 5.25 23.70 -13.72
N PRO A 981 4.23 22.96 -14.19
CA PRO A 981 3.53 21.98 -13.36
C PRO A 981 4.36 20.68 -13.17
N PRO A 982 4.14 19.91 -12.08
CA PRO A 982 3.10 20.10 -11.08
C PRO A 982 3.41 21.22 -10.08
N PHE A 983 2.44 22.12 -9.85
CA PHE A 983 2.65 23.29 -8.99
C PHE A 983 2.80 22.92 -7.52
N THR A 984 3.75 23.57 -6.85
CA THR A 984 4.03 23.44 -5.42
C THR A 984 3.85 24.79 -4.71
N GLU A 985 3.42 24.77 -3.46
CA GLU A 985 2.94 25.96 -2.74
C GLU A 985 4.04 26.96 -2.38
N ASP A 986 5.30 26.50 -2.45
CA ASP A 986 6.51 27.26 -2.18
C ASP A 986 7.15 27.86 -3.46
N LEU A 987 6.44 27.78 -4.60
CA LEU A 987 6.76 28.59 -5.77
C LEU A 987 6.55 30.08 -5.44
N PRO A 988 7.42 30.97 -5.94
CA PRO A 988 7.24 32.40 -5.72
C PRO A 988 5.98 32.89 -6.43
N ARG A 989 5.37 33.96 -5.89
CA ARG A 989 4.31 34.70 -6.58
C ARG A 989 4.82 35.15 -7.96
N LEU A 990 3.95 35.07 -8.97
CA LEU A 990 4.22 35.60 -10.30
C LEU A 990 4.38 37.13 -10.28
N ASP A 991 5.14 37.67 -11.24
CA ASP A 991 5.33 39.11 -11.42
C ASP A 991 4.11 39.74 -12.10
N GLY A 992 3.05 39.96 -11.31
CA GLY A 992 1.80 40.56 -11.77
C GLY A 992 0.76 40.66 -10.66
N PRO A 993 -0.30 41.47 -10.85
CA PRO A 993 -1.40 41.56 -9.90
C PRO A 993 -2.14 40.22 -9.81
N ASN A 994 -2.51 39.83 -8.58
CA ASN A 994 -3.39 38.69 -8.32
C ASN A 994 -4.12 38.94 -7.00
N PHE A 995 -5.44 38.90 -7.00
CA PHE A 995 -6.19 39.19 -5.79
C PHE A 995 -5.97 38.13 -4.70
N TYR A 996 -5.51 36.92 -5.05
CA TYR A 996 -5.08 35.93 -4.05
C TYR A 996 -3.89 36.41 -3.23
N TYR A 997 -2.95 37.12 -3.85
CA TYR A 997 -1.80 37.71 -3.13
C TYR A 997 -2.28 38.80 -2.17
N THR A 998 -3.20 39.65 -2.64
CA THR A 998 -3.83 40.69 -1.81
C THR A 998 -4.57 40.11 -0.61
N LEU A 999 -5.31 39.00 -0.79
CA LEU A 999 -6.03 38.34 0.30
C LEU A 999 -5.06 37.73 1.33
N GLU A 1000 -4.00 37.06 0.89
CA GLU A 1000 -2.93 36.55 1.76
C GLU A 1000 -2.32 37.71 2.58
N ASP A 1001 -1.96 38.81 1.93
CA ASP A 1001 -1.33 39.95 2.59
C ASP A 1001 -2.26 40.62 3.62
N VAL A 1002 -3.55 40.76 3.30
CA VAL A 1002 -4.57 41.25 4.25
C VAL A 1002 -4.71 40.30 5.44
N MET A 1003 -4.72 38.99 5.21
CA MET A 1003 -4.80 38.00 6.29
C MET A 1003 -3.62 38.13 7.24
N PHE A 1004 -2.40 38.18 6.69
CA PHE A 1004 -1.17 38.26 7.47
C PHE A 1004 -1.15 39.55 8.31
N GLU A 1005 -1.57 40.68 7.73
CA GLU A 1005 -1.65 41.96 8.42
C GLU A 1005 -2.67 41.94 9.58
N GLU A 1006 -3.88 41.42 9.34
CA GLU A 1006 -4.96 41.46 10.33
C GLU A 1006 -4.80 40.41 11.43
N VAL A 1007 -4.38 39.18 11.11
CA VAL A 1007 -4.12 38.12 12.09
C VAL A 1007 -3.00 38.50 13.04
N ALA A 1008 -1.96 39.20 12.56
CA ALA A 1008 -0.86 39.70 13.40
C ALA A 1008 -1.31 40.69 14.50
N LYS A 1009 -2.52 41.26 14.41
CA LYS A 1009 -3.07 42.18 15.43
C LYS A 1009 -3.57 41.45 16.68
N LYS A 1010 -3.72 40.12 16.65
CA LYS A 1010 -4.19 39.31 17.78
C LYS A 1010 -3.28 38.10 17.98
N GLU A 1011 -2.55 38.10 19.09
CA GLU A 1011 -1.64 37.00 19.47
C GLU A 1011 -2.41 35.69 19.63
N GLY A 1012 -1.83 34.60 19.12
CA GLY A 1012 -2.40 33.24 19.19
C GLY A 1012 -3.40 32.89 18.08
N VAL A 1013 -3.82 33.85 17.24
CA VAL A 1013 -4.61 33.55 16.04
C VAL A 1013 -3.69 33.03 14.93
N THR A 1014 -4.07 31.91 14.33
CA THR A 1014 -3.35 31.26 13.23
C THR A 1014 -4.14 31.36 11.93
N TRP A 1015 -3.53 30.99 10.82
CA TRP A 1015 -4.17 31.04 9.51
C TRP A 1015 -3.83 29.84 8.63
N SER A 1016 -4.61 29.60 7.58
CA SER A 1016 -4.28 28.64 6.52
C SER A 1016 -4.78 29.14 5.17
N VAL A 1017 -4.11 28.75 4.08
CA VAL A 1017 -4.54 29.07 2.71
C VAL A 1017 -4.79 27.80 1.92
N HIS A 1018 -5.94 27.68 1.26
CA HIS A 1018 -6.34 26.48 0.52
C HIS A 1018 -6.47 26.81 -0.97
N ARG A 1019 -5.74 26.07 -1.81
CA ARG A 1019 -5.60 26.32 -3.26
C ARG A 1019 -6.22 25.16 -4.06
N PRO A 1020 -7.56 25.08 -4.16
CA PRO A 1020 -8.21 24.08 -4.99
C PRO A 1020 -7.96 24.31 -6.48
N ASP A 1021 -8.02 23.22 -7.23
CA ASP A 1021 -8.18 23.25 -8.68
C ASP A 1021 -9.68 23.37 -9.06
N VAL A 1022 -10.08 22.97 -10.26
CA VAL A 1022 -11.50 22.95 -10.68
C VAL A 1022 -12.34 22.17 -9.67
N ILE A 1023 -13.33 22.85 -9.08
CA ILE A 1023 -14.14 22.28 -8.00
C ILE A 1023 -15.30 21.45 -8.56
N PHE A 1024 -15.41 20.20 -8.11
CA PHE A 1024 -16.58 19.35 -8.28
C PHE A 1024 -17.46 19.51 -7.05
N GLY A 1025 -18.67 20.02 -7.21
CA GLY A 1025 -19.50 20.39 -6.06
C GLY A 1025 -20.91 20.87 -6.43
N PHE A 1026 -21.73 21.06 -5.39
CA PHE A 1026 -23.11 21.51 -5.52
C PHE A 1026 -23.29 22.94 -4.99
N SER A 1027 -23.63 23.86 -5.88
CA SER A 1027 -24.25 25.15 -5.53
C SER A 1027 -24.77 25.80 -6.81
N PRO A 1028 -26.10 26.00 -6.94
CA PRO A 1028 -26.68 26.79 -8.03
C PRO A 1028 -26.31 28.28 -7.97
N TYR A 1029 -25.72 28.75 -6.87
CA TYR A 1029 -25.36 30.15 -6.66
C TYR A 1029 -23.87 30.44 -6.87
N SER A 1030 -23.05 29.42 -7.13
CA SER A 1030 -21.61 29.55 -7.38
C SER A 1030 -21.33 30.22 -8.72
N LEU A 1031 -20.37 31.14 -8.75
CA LEU A 1031 -19.91 31.82 -9.97
C LEU A 1031 -19.08 30.89 -10.88
N MET A 1032 -18.47 29.85 -10.31
CA MET A 1032 -17.62 28.88 -11.00
C MET A 1032 -18.10 27.48 -10.61
N ASN A 1033 -19.03 26.91 -11.36
CA ASN A 1033 -19.53 25.56 -11.14
C ASN A 1033 -19.56 24.79 -12.46
N LEU A 1034 -18.51 23.99 -12.70
CA LEU A 1034 -18.39 23.24 -13.93
C LEU A 1034 -19.43 22.12 -14.02
N ILE A 1035 -19.74 21.44 -12.91
CA ILE A 1035 -20.65 20.30 -12.90
C ILE A 1035 -22.09 20.73 -13.23
N VAL A 1036 -22.59 21.78 -12.57
CA VAL A 1036 -23.92 22.34 -12.88
C VAL A 1036 -23.98 22.83 -14.33
N THR A 1037 -22.95 23.54 -14.79
CA THR A 1037 -22.87 24.06 -16.17
C THR A 1037 -22.96 22.91 -17.19
N MET A 1038 -22.18 21.85 -16.99
CA MET A 1038 -22.19 20.67 -17.87
C MET A 1038 -23.50 19.88 -17.78
N SER A 1039 -24.12 19.81 -16.60
CA SER A 1039 -25.42 19.19 -16.40
C SER A 1039 -26.53 19.93 -17.14
N VAL A 1040 -26.51 21.26 -17.12
CA VAL A 1040 -27.48 22.11 -17.85
C VAL A 1040 -27.27 21.95 -19.36
N TYR A 1041 -26.02 21.93 -19.82
CA TYR A 1041 -25.72 21.65 -21.24
C TYR A 1041 -26.27 20.29 -21.68
N ALA A 1042 -26.02 19.24 -20.88
CA ALA A 1042 -26.54 17.91 -21.14
C ALA A 1042 -28.07 17.86 -21.11
N ALA A 1043 -28.73 18.53 -20.16
CA ALA A 1043 -30.19 18.63 -20.10
C ALA A 1043 -30.79 19.29 -21.36
N ILE A 1044 -30.16 20.35 -21.87
CA ILE A 1044 -30.58 21.02 -23.11
C ILE A 1044 -30.37 20.10 -24.31
N CYS A 1045 -29.19 19.47 -24.44
CA CYS A 1045 -28.94 18.49 -25.50
C CYS A 1045 -29.97 17.36 -25.49
N LYS A 1046 -30.28 16.83 -24.30
CA LYS A 1046 -31.28 15.78 -24.12
C LYS A 1046 -32.68 16.23 -24.51
N HIS A 1047 -33.10 17.44 -24.11
CA HIS A 1047 -34.43 17.98 -24.43
C HIS A 1047 -34.59 18.26 -25.92
N GLU A 1048 -33.54 18.74 -26.59
CA GLU A 1048 -33.54 19.03 -28.02
C GLU A 1048 -33.27 17.80 -28.90
N GLY A 1049 -32.84 16.68 -28.31
CA GLY A 1049 -32.42 15.48 -29.05
C GLY A 1049 -31.15 15.69 -29.87
N THR A 1050 -30.24 16.55 -29.40
CA THR A 1050 -28.97 16.85 -30.06
C THR A 1050 -27.80 16.12 -29.39
N PRO A 1051 -26.69 15.88 -30.11
CA PRO A 1051 -25.52 15.22 -29.54
C PRO A 1051 -24.84 16.04 -28.43
N LEU A 1052 -24.27 15.35 -27.44
CA LEU A 1052 -23.45 15.96 -26.38
C LEU A 1052 -22.01 16.16 -26.88
N ILE A 1053 -21.78 17.22 -27.65
CA ILE A 1053 -20.49 17.54 -28.23
C ILE A 1053 -19.57 18.23 -27.21
N PHE A 1054 -18.35 17.73 -27.05
CA PHE A 1054 -17.30 18.39 -26.27
C PHE A 1054 -16.79 19.64 -27.00
N ARG A 1055 -17.18 20.82 -26.52
CA ARG A 1055 -16.84 22.12 -27.14
C ARG A 1055 -15.52 22.71 -26.63
N GLY A 1056 -14.54 21.85 -26.43
CA GLY A 1056 -13.20 22.20 -25.96
C GLY A 1056 -12.11 21.91 -26.98
N SER A 1057 -10.86 22.19 -26.58
CA SER A 1057 -9.66 21.83 -27.34
C SER A 1057 -9.43 20.31 -27.36
N LYS A 1058 -8.74 19.83 -28.41
CA LYS A 1058 -8.35 18.41 -28.52
C LYS A 1058 -7.36 18.03 -27.41
N GLU A 1059 -6.56 19.00 -26.98
CA GLU A 1059 -5.62 18.91 -25.87
C GLU A 1059 -6.37 18.67 -24.57
N ALA A 1060 -7.36 19.50 -24.21
CA ALA A 1060 -8.21 19.32 -23.04
C ALA A 1060 -8.92 17.94 -23.02
N TRP A 1061 -9.38 17.47 -24.18
CA TRP A 1061 -10.03 16.17 -24.32
C TRP A 1061 -9.12 14.98 -23.95
N ASN A 1062 -7.82 15.08 -24.28
CA ASN A 1062 -6.87 13.97 -24.21
C ASN A 1062 -5.84 14.07 -23.07
N CYS A 1063 -5.60 15.25 -22.53
CA CYS A 1063 -4.65 15.47 -21.44
C CYS A 1063 -5.15 14.89 -20.11
N TYR A 1064 -4.22 14.74 -19.16
CA TYR A 1064 -4.56 14.42 -17.78
C TYR A 1064 -4.97 15.68 -17.05
N VAL A 1065 -6.03 15.58 -16.25
CA VAL A 1065 -6.63 16.67 -15.49
C VAL A 1065 -6.88 16.19 -14.07
N ILE A 1066 -6.86 17.13 -13.12
CA ILE A 1066 -7.25 16.93 -11.72
C ILE A 1066 -8.53 17.70 -11.42
N ALA A 1067 -9.24 17.30 -10.37
CA ALA A 1067 -10.38 18.03 -9.84
C ALA A 1067 -10.30 18.06 -8.32
N SER A 1068 -11.05 18.98 -7.72
CA SER A 1068 -11.12 19.16 -6.26
C SER A 1068 -12.55 19.00 -5.81
N ASP A 1069 -12.85 17.93 -5.11
CA ASP A 1069 -14.19 17.67 -4.56
C ASP A 1069 -14.52 18.69 -3.45
N ALA A 1070 -15.71 19.27 -3.47
CA ALA A 1070 -16.12 20.33 -2.53
C ALA A 1070 -16.18 19.84 -1.08
N ASP A 1071 -16.55 18.58 -0.84
CA ASP A 1071 -16.54 17.99 0.50
C ASP A 1071 -15.10 17.75 0.95
N LEU A 1072 -14.22 17.31 0.03
CA LEU A 1072 -12.80 17.15 0.31
C LEU A 1072 -12.11 18.49 0.62
N ILE A 1073 -12.52 19.59 -0.04
CA ILE A 1073 -12.02 20.93 0.29
C ILE A 1073 -12.52 21.35 1.69
N ALA A 1074 -13.79 21.15 2.00
CA ALA A 1074 -14.33 21.44 3.33
C ALA A 1074 -13.60 20.65 4.43
N GLU A 1075 -13.37 19.36 4.21
CA GLU A 1075 -12.54 18.49 5.04
C GLU A 1075 -11.11 19.03 5.24
N HIS A 1076 -10.50 19.53 4.16
CA HIS A 1076 -9.16 20.11 4.17
C HIS A 1076 -9.10 21.43 4.96
N GLU A 1077 -10.11 22.29 4.84
CA GLU A 1077 -10.21 23.52 5.64
C GLU A 1077 -10.43 23.21 7.12
N ILE A 1078 -11.34 22.27 7.44
CA ILE A 1078 -11.58 21.83 8.82
C ILE A 1078 -10.30 21.26 9.43
N TRP A 1079 -9.57 20.42 8.70
CA TRP A 1079 -8.28 19.89 9.13
C TRP A 1079 -7.31 21.01 9.49
N ALA A 1080 -7.10 21.98 8.59
CA ALA A 1080 -6.10 23.00 8.82
C ALA A 1080 -6.42 23.92 10.00
N CYS A 1081 -7.71 24.10 10.25
CA CYS A 1081 -8.23 24.88 11.36
C CYS A 1081 -8.03 24.18 12.73
N VAL A 1082 -7.88 22.85 12.81
CA VAL A 1082 -7.75 22.09 14.09
C VAL A 1082 -6.38 21.43 14.29
N ASP A 1083 -5.60 21.26 13.22
CA ASP A 1083 -4.30 20.61 13.26
C ASP A 1083 -3.17 21.64 13.42
N PRO A 1084 -2.42 21.60 14.54
CA PRO A 1084 -1.32 22.53 14.76
C PRO A 1084 -0.25 22.53 13.67
N ASN A 1085 -0.08 21.41 12.94
CA ASN A 1085 0.90 21.31 11.87
C ASN A 1085 0.48 22.07 10.62
N ALA A 1086 -0.82 22.34 10.45
CA ALA A 1086 -1.34 23.07 9.31
C ALA A 1086 -1.41 24.59 9.55
N HIS A 1087 -1.08 25.04 10.76
CA HIS A 1087 -1.12 26.45 11.12
C HIS A 1087 -0.06 27.26 10.38
N ASN A 1088 -0.50 28.41 9.88
CA ASN A 1088 0.27 29.42 9.16
C ASN A 1088 0.90 28.90 7.86
N GLU A 1089 0.17 28.05 7.14
CA GLU A 1089 0.65 27.41 5.91
C GLU A 1089 -0.36 27.52 4.76
N ALA A 1090 0.16 27.51 3.54
CA ALA A 1090 -0.63 27.41 2.31
C ALA A 1090 -0.55 26.00 1.70
N PHE A 1091 -1.67 25.45 1.26
CA PHE A 1091 -1.83 24.08 0.78
C PHE A 1091 -2.62 24.01 -0.53
N ASN A 1092 -2.15 23.21 -1.48
CA ASN A 1092 -2.93 22.73 -2.61
C ASN A 1092 -3.97 21.73 -2.13
N ILE A 1093 -5.07 21.59 -2.88
CA ILE A 1093 -6.05 20.54 -2.63
C ILE A 1093 -6.65 20.07 -3.95
N HIS A 1094 -6.62 18.76 -4.17
CA HIS A 1094 -7.31 18.07 -5.26
C HIS A 1094 -7.60 16.62 -4.83
N ASN A 1095 -8.24 15.84 -5.68
CA ASN A 1095 -8.77 14.51 -5.35
C ASN A 1095 -7.72 13.41 -5.13
N GLY A 1096 -6.45 13.66 -5.45
CA GLY A 1096 -5.38 12.66 -5.36
C GLY A 1096 -5.30 11.66 -6.52
N ASP A 1097 -6.14 11.81 -7.55
CA ASP A 1097 -6.11 11.03 -8.78
C ASP A 1097 -6.09 11.92 -10.05
N LEU A 1098 -5.94 11.29 -11.22
CA LEU A 1098 -5.95 11.93 -12.55
C LEU A 1098 -7.07 11.34 -13.39
N PHE A 1099 -7.70 12.15 -14.23
CA PHE A 1099 -8.66 11.68 -15.24
C PHE A 1099 -8.45 12.37 -16.60
N LYS A 1100 -9.24 11.96 -17.60
CA LYS A 1100 -9.34 12.64 -18.90
C LYS A 1100 -10.78 13.01 -19.15
N TRP A 1101 -11.02 14.18 -19.71
CA TRP A 1101 -12.38 14.63 -20.02
C TRP A 1101 -13.12 13.66 -20.95
N LYS A 1102 -12.43 12.99 -21.87
CA LYS A 1102 -13.04 11.94 -22.71
C LYS A 1102 -13.78 10.84 -21.94
N HIS A 1103 -13.35 10.55 -20.71
CA HIS A 1103 -13.99 9.52 -19.88
C HIS A 1103 -15.16 10.08 -19.07
N LEU A 1104 -15.00 11.25 -18.45
CA LEU A 1104 -16.09 11.90 -17.71
C LEU A 1104 -17.22 12.38 -18.63
N TRP A 1105 -16.90 12.73 -19.88
CA TRP A 1105 -17.90 13.12 -20.88
C TRP A 1105 -18.84 11.98 -21.25
N LYS A 1106 -18.30 10.76 -21.36
CA LYS A 1106 -19.10 9.55 -21.55
C LYS A 1106 -20.05 9.34 -20.37
N ILE A 1107 -19.57 9.50 -19.14
CA ILE A 1107 -20.39 9.37 -17.93
C ILE A 1107 -21.50 10.43 -17.91
N LEU A 1108 -21.18 11.67 -18.24
CA LEU A 1108 -22.18 12.74 -18.35
C LEU A 1108 -23.26 12.39 -19.38
N ALA A 1109 -22.88 11.84 -20.54
CA ALA A 1109 -23.82 11.40 -21.56
C ALA A 1109 -24.72 10.26 -21.04
N GLU A 1110 -24.14 9.26 -20.37
CA GLU A 1110 -24.85 8.14 -19.75
C GLU A 1110 -25.88 8.64 -18.71
N GLU A 1111 -25.46 9.55 -17.82
CA GLU A 1111 -26.30 10.12 -16.77
C GLU A 1111 -27.51 10.90 -17.29
N PHE A 1112 -27.42 11.48 -18.50
CA PHE A 1112 -28.52 12.19 -19.14
C PHE A 1112 -29.21 11.35 -20.24
N GLY A 1113 -28.78 10.11 -20.45
CA GLY A 1113 -29.31 9.19 -21.46
C GLY A 1113 -29.13 9.73 -22.89
N ILE A 1114 -27.98 10.29 -23.21
CA ILE A 1114 -27.63 10.80 -24.53
C ILE A 1114 -26.68 9.80 -25.21
N GLU A 1115 -27.12 9.17 -26.29
CA GLU A 1115 -26.32 8.15 -26.99
C GLU A 1115 -25.18 8.78 -27.80
N ASP A 1116 -25.48 9.84 -28.55
CA ASP A 1116 -24.51 10.52 -29.42
C ASP A 1116 -23.72 11.58 -28.63
N HIS A 1117 -22.44 11.31 -28.38
CA HIS A 1117 -21.57 12.16 -27.58
C HIS A 1117 -20.10 12.01 -28.00
N GLY A 1118 -19.30 13.03 -27.73
CA GLY A 1118 -17.85 12.95 -27.90
C GLY A 1118 -17.22 14.23 -28.43
N PHE A 1119 -16.00 14.09 -28.94
CA PHE A 1119 -15.24 15.18 -29.56
C PHE A 1119 -15.32 15.09 -31.08
N VAL A 1120 -15.72 16.18 -31.74
CA VAL A 1120 -15.81 16.28 -33.20
C VAL A 1120 -14.80 17.32 -33.70
N GLU A 1121 -13.82 16.85 -34.47
CA GLU A 1121 -12.74 17.70 -35.01
C GLU A 1121 -13.30 18.70 -36.02
N GLY A 1122 -13.20 20.00 -35.72
CA GLY A 1122 -13.74 21.10 -36.53
C GLY A 1122 -15.02 21.76 -35.97
N GLU A 1123 -15.81 21.05 -35.15
CA GLU A 1123 -16.91 21.66 -34.37
C GLU A 1123 -16.42 22.31 -33.07
N SER A 1124 -15.16 22.07 -32.71
CA SER A 1124 -14.43 22.72 -31.59
C SER A 1124 -14.17 24.22 -31.79
N ASN A 1125 -14.56 24.80 -32.93
CA ASN A 1125 -14.48 26.25 -33.19
C ASN A 1125 -15.66 27.03 -32.59
N ILE A 1126 -16.70 26.35 -32.08
CA ILE A 1126 -17.86 26.97 -31.44
C ILE A 1126 -17.78 26.71 -29.94
N THR A 1127 -17.63 27.78 -29.17
CA THR A 1127 -17.57 27.77 -27.70
C THR A 1127 -18.91 27.34 -27.06
N PHE A 1128 -18.90 26.91 -25.80
CA PHE A 1128 -20.11 26.69 -25.01
C PHE A 1128 -20.96 27.96 -24.94
N ALA A 1129 -20.35 29.14 -24.76
CA ALA A 1129 -21.07 30.41 -24.72
C ALA A 1129 -21.81 30.71 -26.04
N GLU A 1130 -21.18 30.46 -27.19
CA GLU A 1130 -21.83 30.62 -28.50
C GLU A 1130 -22.93 29.59 -28.73
N ALA A 1131 -22.69 28.32 -28.33
CA ALA A 1131 -23.66 27.25 -28.53
C ALA A 1131 -24.92 27.41 -27.67
N MET A 1132 -24.77 27.92 -26.44
CA MET A 1132 -25.86 28.13 -25.49
C MET A 1132 -26.52 29.50 -25.63
N LYS A 1133 -26.06 30.32 -26.58
CA LYS A 1133 -26.68 31.59 -26.92
C LYS A 1133 -28.15 31.36 -27.33
N ASP A 1134 -29.04 32.20 -26.81
CA ASP A 1134 -30.48 32.17 -27.09
C ASP A 1134 -31.23 30.89 -26.61
N LYS A 1135 -30.62 30.06 -25.73
CA LYS A 1135 -31.26 28.86 -25.15
C LYS A 1135 -32.13 29.13 -23.91
N GLU A 1136 -32.32 30.39 -23.51
CA GLU A 1136 -33.18 30.76 -22.37
C GLU A 1136 -34.60 30.16 -22.48
N PRO A 1137 -35.32 30.29 -23.61
CA PRO A 1137 -36.69 29.77 -23.70
C PRO A 1137 -36.74 28.23 -23.62
N VAL A 1138 -35.69 27.55 -24.08
CA VAL A 1138 -35.56 26.09 -24.00
C VAL A 1138 -35.35 25.67 -22.55
N TRP A 1139 -34.49 26.39 -21.82
CA TRP A 1139 -34.28 26.15 -20.40
C TRP A 1139 -35.55 26.40 -19.57
N GLU A 1140 -36.29 27.49 -19.83
CA GLU A 1140 -37.58 27.76 -19.19
C GLU A 1140 -38.59 26.63 -19.41
N GLU A 1141 -38.60 26.03 -20.60
CA GLU A 1141 -39.42 24.86 -20.91
C GLU A 1141 -39.01 23.64 -20.08
N ILE A 1142 -37.70 23.35 -20.01
CA ILE A 1142 -37.14 22.24 -19.21
C ILE A 1142 -37.49 22.40 -17.74
N VAL A 1143 -37.31 23.60 -17.19
CA VAL A 1143 -37.63 23.93 -15.79
C VAL A 1143 -39.11 23.69 -15.51
N LYS A 1144 -39.99 24.20 -16.38
CA LYS A 1144 -41.44 24.04 -16.22
C LYS A 1144 -41.89 22.57 -16.36
N LYS A 1145 -41.36 21.85 -17.35
CA LYS A 1145 -41.73 20.46 -17.66
C LYS A 1145 -41.33 19.49 -16.55
N ASN A 1146 -40.13 19.68 -15.98
CA ASN A 1146 -39.56 18.76 -14.99
C ASN A 1146 -39.74 19.26 -13.54
N GLN A 1147 -40.41 20.40 -13.33
CA GLN A 1147 -40.65 21.02 -12.02
C GLN A 1147 -39.33 21.27 -11.27
N LEU A 1148 -38.37 21.83 -12.00
CA LEU A 1148 -37.05 22.17 -11.47
C LEU A 1148 -37.11 23.43 -10.62
N LEU A 1149 -36.05 23.68 -9.86
CA LEU A 1149 -35.82 24.97 -9.23
C LEU A 1149 -35.89 26.09 -10.29
N PRO A 1150 -36.58 27.21 -10.02
CA PRO A 1150 -36.85 28.27 -10.99
C PRO A 1150 -35.61 29.15 -11.23
N ASN A 1151 -34.49 28.53 -11.58
CA ASN A 1151 -33.24 29.18 -11.93
C ASN A 1151 -33.27 29.59 -13.39
N LYS A 1152 -32.78 30.78 -13.69
CA LYS A 1152 -32.55 31.23 -15.07
C LYS A 1152 -31.29 30.62 -15.66
N LEU A 1153 -31.18 30.52 -16.98
CA LEU A 1153 -30.05 29.87 -17.62
C LEU A 1153 -28.72 30.55 -17.27
N GLU A 1154 -28.70 31.89 -17.20
CA GLU A 1154 -27.49 32.65 -16.85
C GLU A 1154 -27.02 32.44 -15.40
N GLN A 1155 -27.87 31.90 -14.53
CA GLN A 1155 -27.54 31.63 -13.13
C GLN A 1155 -26.84 30.28 -12.95
N VAL A 1156 -27.16 29.30 -13.79
CA VAL A 1156 -26.65 27.91 -13.70
C VAL A 1156 -25.70 27.54 -14.84
N GLY A 1157 -25.70 28.30 -15.93
CA GLY A 1157 -24.85 28.13 -17.10
C GLY A 1157 -23.60 29.01 -17.04
N GLY A 1158 -22.56 28.55 -16.35
CA GLY A 1158 -21.25 29.20 -16.28
C GLY A 1158 -20.41 29.00 -17.55
N TRP A 1159 -20.96 29.34 -18.73
CA TRP A 1159 -20.37 28.98 -20.04
C TRP A 1159 -18.96 29.52 -20.25
N TRP A 1160 -18.71 30.78 -19.87
CA TRP A 1160 -17.38 31.40 -19.97
C TRP A 1160 -16.31 30.61 -19.19
N PHE A 1161 -16.69 30.03 -18.05
CA PHE A 1161 -15.78 29.25 -17.22
C PHE A 1161 -15.53 27.86 -17.82
N ALA A 1162 -16.56 27.23 -18.39
CA ALA A 1162 -16.38 25.99 -19.14
C ALA A 1162 -15.44 26.19 -20.35
N ASP A 1163 -15.68 27.26 -21.13
CA ASP A 1163 -14.83 27.62 -22.27
C ASP A 1163 -13.37 27.83 -21.85
N LEU A 1164 -13.15 28.49 -20.71
CA LEU A 1164 -11.83 28.68 -20.14
C LEU A 1164 -11.16 27.36 -19.78
N ILE A 1165 -11.83 26.50 -19.01
CA ILE A 1165 -11.25 25.22 -18.53
C ILE A 1165 -10.98 24.25 -19.68
N PHE A 1166 -11.83 24.26 -20.71
CA PHE A 1166 -11.68 23.36 -21.86
C PHE A 1166 -10.84 23.95 -23.01
N GLY A 1167 -10.47 25.23 -22.92
CA GLY A 1167 -9.75 25.95 -23.98
C GLY A 1167 -8.27 25.58 -24.13
N GLY A 1168 -7.67 24.92 -23.13
CA GLY A 1168 -6.25 24.54 -23.14
C GLY A 1168 -5.97 23.25 -22.37
N PRO A 1169 -4.71 22.77 -22.34
CA PRO A 1169 -4.34 21.60 -21.55
C PRO A 1169 -4.58 21.87 -20.06
N GLY A 1170 -5.02 20.83 -19.33
CA GLY A 1170 -5.14 20.89 -17.88
C GLY A 1170 -3.78 21.11 -17.23
N VAL A 1171 -3.75 21.94 -16.21
CA VAL A 1171 -2.61 22.10 -15.30
C VAL A 1171 -2.81 21.20 -14.09
N VAL A 1172 -1.72 20.79 -13.45
CA VAL A 1172 -1.77 19.91 -12.29
C VAL A 1172 -1.02 20.54 -11.11
N THR A 1173 -1.58 20.40 -9.91
CA THR A 1173 -0.99 20.80 -8.64
C THR A 1173 -0.51 19.56 -7.89
N ASN A 1174 0.42 19.74 -6.95
CA ASN A 1174 0.96 18.66 -6.14
C ASN A 1174 0.32 18.66 -4.74
N LEU A 1175 -0.16 17.51 -4.27
CA LEU A 1175 -0.72 17.31 -2.92
C LEU A 1175 0.30 16.96 -1.83
N ASN A 1176 1.58 16.85 -2.17
CA ASN A 1176 2.60 16.38 -1.25
C ASN A 1176 2.65 17.24 0.01
N LYS A 1177 2.50 18.57 -0.08
CA LYS A 1177 2.46 19.42 1.13
C LYS A 1177 1.31 19.11 2.05
N SER A 1178 0.10 18.94 1.54
CA SER A 1178 -1.05 18.55 2.35
C SER A 1178 -0.80 17.19 3.01
N LYS A 1179 -0.34 16.20 2.24
CA LYS A 1179 -0.03 14.84 2.76
C LYS A 1179 1.06 14.84 3.82
N GLU A 1180 2.14 15.58 3.58
CA GLU A 1180 3.25 15.74 4.50
C GLU A 1180 2.85 16.46 5.80
N HIS A 1181 1.84 17.32 5.77
CA HIS A 1181 1.34 17.97 6.99
C HIS A 1181 0.23 17.16 7.68
N GLY A 1182 -0.10 15.97 7.16
CA GLY A 1182 -1.04 15.03 7.79
C GLY A 1182 -2.40 14.91 7.10
N PHE A 1183 -2.66 15.67 6.03
CA PHE A 1183 -3.91 15.57 5.28
C PHE A 1183 -3.85 14.47 4.20
N LEU A 1184 -4.47 13.33 4.48
CA LEU A 1184 -4.52 12.16 3.57
C LEU A 1184 -5.88 11.99 2.87
N GLY A 1185 -6.77 12.98 2.98
CA GLY A 1185 -8.05 12.96 2.30
C GLY A 1185 -7.87 12.82 0.79
N PHE A 1186 -8.67 11.96 0.17
CA PHE A 1186 -8.70 11.77 -1.28
C PHE A 1186 -10.13 11.46 -1.73
N ARG A 1187 -10.37 11.57 -3.03
CA ARG A 1187 -11.62 11.13 -3.68
C ARG A 1187 -11.27 10.45 -4.99
N ASN A 1188 -12.07 9.47 -5.38
CA ASN A 1188 -12.05 9.00 -6.76
C ASN A 1188 -12.84 9.99 -7.62
N SER A 1189 -12.18 10.70 -8.54
CA SER A 1189 -12.77 11.77 -9.34
C SER A 1189 -13.97 11.32 -10.17
N LYS A 1190 -14.00 10.06 -10.63
CA LYS A 1190 -15.17 9.51 -11.35
C LYS A 1190 -16.37 9.37 -10.41
N ARG A 1191 -16.19 8.81 -9.21
CA ARG A 1191 -17.28 8.65 -8.22
C ARG A 1191 -17.75 10.01 -7.69
N SER A 1192 -16.82 10.91 -7.41
CA SER A 1192 -17.11 12.31 -7.05
C SER A 1192 -17.99 12.96 -8.13
N PHE A 1193 -17.58 12.88 -9.41
CA PHE A 1193 -18.35 13.42 -10.52
C PHE A 1193 -19.80 12.93 -10.55
N VAL A 1194 -20.02 11.62 -10.45
CA VAL A 1194 -21.37 11.02 -10.41
C VAL A 1194 -22.16 11.49 -9.18
N SER A 1195 -21.55 11.44 -7.98
CA SER A 1195 -22.21 11.88 -6.75
C SER A 1195 -22.70 13.33 -6.82
N TRP A 1196 -21.91 14.22 -7.43
CA TRP A 1196 -22.32 15.61 -7.63
C TRP A 1196 -23.43 15.75 -8.68
N LEU A 1197 -23.42 14.96 -9.76
CA LEU A 1197 -24.52 14.90 -10.72
C LEU A 1197 -25.82 14.45 -10.03
N ASP A 1198 -25.75 13.41 -9.21
CA ASP A 1198 -26.88 12.89 -8.44
C ASP A 1198 -27.44 13.94 -7.48
N LYS A 1199 -26.57 14.68 -6.78
CA LYS A 1199 -27.01 15.76 -5.89
C LYS A 1199 -27.69 16.90 -6.66
N ILE A 1200 -27.17 17.28 -7.83
CA ILE A 1200 -27.77 18.30 -8.71
C ILE A 1200 -29.17 17.88 -9.18
N LYS A 1201 -29.35 16.61 -9.55
CA LYS A 1201 -30.65 16.03 -9.90
C LYS A 1201 -31.59 15.94 -8.68
N ALA A 1202 -31.09 15.50 -7.53
CA ALA A 1202 -31.87 15.33 -6.31
C ALA A 1202 -32.48 16.66 -5.81
N TYR A 1203 -31.72 17.76 -5.90
CA TYR A 1203 -32.20 19.11 -5.61
C TYR A 1203 -32.93 19.76 -6.79
N LYS A 1204 -33.24 19.00 -7.84
CA LYS A 1204 -34.00 19.43 -9.02
C LYS A 1204 -33.44 20.68 -9.68
N VAL A 1205 -32.12 20.79 -9.79
CA VAL A 1205 -31.47 21.84 -10.59
C VAL A 1205 -31.56 21.50 -12.07
N VAL A 1206 -31.44 20.21 -12.39
CA VAL A 1206 -31.62 19.61 -13.72
C VAL A 1206 -32.62 18.45 -13.60
N PRO A 1207 -33.22 17.98 -14.72
CA PRO A 1207 -34.08 16.79 -14.72
C PRO A 1207 -33.33 15.55 -14.24
#